data_AF-A0A2G8RD83-F1
#
_entry.id   AF-A0A2G8RD83-F1
#
_cell.length_a   1.000
_cell.length_b   1.000
_cell.length_c   1.000
_cell.angle_alpha   90.00
_cell.angle_beta   90.00
_cell.angle_gamma   90.00
#
_symmetry.space_group_name_H-M   'P 1'
#
loop_
_entity.id
_entity.type
_entity.pdbx_description
1 polymer ?
#
loop_
_entity_poly.entity_id
_entity_poly.type
_entity_poly.pdbx_seq_one_letter_code
_entity_poly.pdbx_strand_id
1 'polypeptide(L)'
;MVTKTPRAVWAGAENADDYQPRPDEIIKLHEETLGEIDLSAAVLSVVRSDLAEIQSQDLDARAAALEALGIEGAKPKADVAVATTASISLSGEQTIDGVLTSASRILVKHQSSSAANGLYVTAAGAWSRATDMDAADEVQKTSVYVTGGTVNAGATFYTGSAVTTLGSDPILWVRTQNTSGLQAQVSGKAAKSIVQTIGLPPGSAPVTGSGTSASTYVFGAPAGVTSKLAALRCFAVSAGFVRVKIMGKVSNTFTQLGKDHIINVDAGVNEFTLKDLPEIIIPAGAYIGFYGGSLGVPYVNAAADSGGMYNATGNLSSFSDASANTSGRHQIGFDLVEYEQGDHLATEVEALSSRLGPISSITIGCPTSPVLGSATVADRVYVFANPATANLIGKSLNIFTAGSGTVKLRAFSKSGNTFTSQREVSVSVAAGLNAIDITDLDFRVYEGEHLGFYAGANTYVTESGGNDTAYDGGYFDNASSGGGDDDGFSDTSAATAFKMQLGIGFLRYAADTVAGIISANQTALSARLAAAEADIVGIGAALPLPKAFVIVWGVGQSPMSGRADELSPVVVPTGAGYKYQHSTFDLQPLKDPTGYDAGALADGGKGSFGPSLGCAVHAATHGRVGVIFVNTGYGGTSLLTDWASSGTRWTAAKNQFDNALDDILAKKLNIVGIVGLIAQGEKDGDNIDAATGTTKAAYKAAFLDLHERMKNHAGLGRLPLVVVQTGVRNDGDTTGYQQIRAAQGELVAENDGIFMGYAGAKYFLDRGLMMDTYHYNIQGNDEIGHILSETVLPRGMGLRPPILDE
;
A
#
# COMPACT_ATOMS: atom_id res chain seq x y z
N MET A 1 28.08 22.67 1.41
CA MET A 1 27.35 21.63 2.17
C MET A 1 26.37 21.00 1.20
N VAL A 2 26.54 19.72 0.87
CA VAL A 2 25.64 19.03 -0.05
C VAL A 2 24.44 18.58 0.78
N THR A 3 23.27 19.15 0.51
CA THR A 3 22.02 18.80 1.19
C THR A 3 21.60 17.41 0.75
N LYS A 4 21.79 16.42 1.62
CA LYS A 4 21.23 15.07 1.45
C LYS A 4 19.72 15.12 1.72
N THR A 5 18.96 14.30 1.02
CA THR A 5 17.52 14.12 1.32
C THR A 5 17.36 13.32 2.61
N PRO A 6 16.27 13.51 3.38
CA PRO A 6 16.01 12.78 4.63
C PRO A 6 16.11 11.25 4.47
N ARG A 7 15.64 10.72 3.33
CA ARG A 7 15.74 9.30 2.96
C ARG A 7 17.20 8.82 2.75
N ALA A 8 18.08 9.67 2.24
CA ALA A 8 19.50 9.36 2.05
C ALA A 8 20.33 9.46 3.34
N VAL A 9 19.83 10.17 4.36
CA VAL A 9 20.39 10.16 5.72
C VAL A 9 20.04 8.85 6.43
N TRP A 10 18.84 8.31 6.21
CA TRP A 10 18.37 7.04 6.78
C TRP A 10 18.96 5.79 6.10
N ALA A 11 19.27 5.85 4.80
CA ALA A 11 19.77 4.71 4.02
C ALA A 11 21.27 4.38 4.23
N GLY A 12 22.01 5.20 4.99
CA GLY A 12 23.41 4.92 5.37
C GLY A 12 24.32 4.57 4.19
N ALA A 13 24.65 5.54 3.33
CA ALA A 13 25.74 5.34 2.38
C ALA A 13 27.10 5.43 3.11
N GLU A 14 28.00 4.50 2.80
CA GLU A 14 29.35 4.39 3.37
C GLU A 14 30.12 5.73 3.30
N ASN A 15 30.77 6.05 4.42
CA ASN A 15 31.64 7.20 4.69
C ASN A 15 30.95 8.54 5.00
N ALA A 16 30.51 8.67 6.25
CA ALA A 16 30.95 9.75 7.14
C ALA A 16 30.49 9.41 8.57
N ASP A 17 31.45 9.21 9.47
CA ASP A 17 31.21 9.10 10.91
C ASP A 17 30.59 10.43 11.41
N ASP A 18 29.58 10.32 12.29
CA ASP A 18 28.94 11.42 13.05
C ASP A 18 27.92 12.36 12.36
N TYR A 19 26.94 11.85 11.60
CA TYR A 19 25.72 12.62 11.33
C TYR A 19 24.46 11.95 11.91
N GLN A 20 23.92 12.52 13.00
CA GLN A 20 22.58 12.22 13.50
C GLN A 20 21.56 13.19 12.87
N PRO A 21 20.41 12.72 12.38
CA PRO A 21 19.37 13.58 11.84
C PRO A 21 18.80 14.48 12.94
N ARG A 22 18.58 15.76 12.60
CA ARG A 22 18.04 16.73 13.56
C ARG A 22 16.53 16.53 13.74
N PRO A 23 15.95 16.94 14.88
CA PRO A 23 14.51 16.79 15.15
C PRO A 23 13.59 17.36 14.05
N ASP A 24 13.99 18.44 13.39
CA ASP A 24 13.28 19.06 12.26
C ASP A 24 13.32 18.24 10.97
N GLU A 25 14.40 17.46 10.75
CA GLU A 25 14.51 16.51 9.63
C GLU A 25 13.65 15.26 9.89
N ILE A 26 13.49 14.87 11.16
CA ILE A 26 12.61 13.78 11.60
C ILE A 26 11.14 14.21 11.57
N ILE A 27 10.83 15.47 11.91
CA ILE A 27 9.48 16.04 11.79
C ILE A 27 9.08 16.15 10.33
N LYS A 28 9.96 16.59 9.43
CA LYS A 28 9.67 16.56 7.98
C LYS A 28 9.48 15.14 7.45
N LEU A 29 10.27 14.18 7.90
CA LEU A 29 10.06 12.77 7.56
C LEU A 29 8.72 12.27 8.14
N HIS A 30 8.34 12.69 9.35
CA HIS A 30 7.08 12.34 9.99
C HIS A 30 5.88 13.01 9.32
N GLU A 31 6.01 14.25 8.84
CA GLU A 31 5.02 14.97 8.03
C GLU A 31 4.89 14.36 6.62
N GLU A 32 6.01 13.95 5.99
CA GLU A 32 6.02 13.17 4.75
C GLU A 32 5.41 11.76 4.94
N THR A 33 5.60 11.13 6.11
CA THR A 33 5.06 9.79 6.42
C THR A 33 3.60 9.83 6.90
N LEU A 34 3.15 10.92 7.54
CA LEU A 34 1.76 11.11 7.98
C LEU A 34 0.87 11.73 6.90
N GLY A 35 1.44 12.47 5.94
CA GLY A 35 0.72 12.92 4.74
C GLY A 35 0.21 11.77 3.86
N GLU A 36 0.76 10.56 4.04
CA GLU A 36 0.31 9.32 3.37
C GLU A 36 -0.88 8.63 4.06
N ILE A 37 -1.36 9.13 5.22
CA ILE A 37 -2.40 8.47 6.04
C ILE A 37 -3.59 9.43 6.31
N ASP A 38 -4.34 9.81 5.27
CA ASP A 38 -5.74 10.28 5.41
C ASP A 38 -6.59 9.79 4.21
N LEU A 39 -7.07 8.56 4.33
CA LEU A 39 -7.66 7.74 3.26
C LEU A 39 -9.19 7.96 3.16
N SER A 40 -9.63 8.98 2.43
CA SER A 40 -10.80 8.83 1.54
C SER A 40 -11.09 10.04 0.65
N ALA A 41 -10.94 11.27 1.16
CA ALA A 41 -11.18 12.50 0.37
C ALA A 41 -9.87 13.14 -0.14
N ALA A 42 -8.84 13.18 0.71
CA ALA A 42 -7.52 13.68 0.34
C ALA A 42 -6.88 12.80 -0.73
N VAL A 43 -6.92 11.47 -0.60
CA VAL A 43 -6.35 10.52 -1.58
C VAL A 43 -6.90 10.70 -2.99
N LEU A 44 -8.17 11.02 -3.19
CA LEU A 44 -8.71 11.27 -4.54
C LEU A 44 -8.35 12.64 -5.12
N SER A 45 -7.98 13.60 -4.27
CA SER A 45 -7.52 14.95 -4.64
C SER A 45 -6.00 15.03 -4.79
N VAL A 46 -5.27 14.27 -3.97
CA VAL A 46 -3.82 14.08 -3.93
C VAL A 46 -3.42 13.13 -5.05
N VAL A 47 -4.11 12.01 -5.27
CA VAL A 47 -3.85 11.18 -6.47
C VAL A 47 -4.19 11.94 -7.76
N ARG A 48 -5.17 12.85 -7.76
CA ARG A 48 -5.42 13.72 -8.94
C ARG A 48 -4.43 14.87 -9.06
N SER A 49 -4.02 15.49 -7.95
CA SER A 49 -3.00 16.55 -7.95
C SER A 49 -1.65 15.97 -8.27
N ASP A 50 -1.27 14.84 -7.68
CA ASP A 50 -0.03 14.10 -7.89
C ASP A 50 0.00 13.41 -9.25
N LEU A 51 -1.11 12.89 -9.82
CA LEU A 51 -1.09 12.49 -11.24
C LEU A 51 -0.87 13.70 -12.15
N ALA A 52 -1.49 14.84 -11.83
CA ALA A 52 -1.34 16.07 -12.61
C ALA A 52 0.03 16.74 -12.38
N GLU A 53 0.62 16.64 -11.18
CA GLU A 53 1.96 17.14 -10.81
C GLU A 53 3.04 16.18 -11.29
N ILE A 54 2.85 14.86 -11.27
CA ILE A 54 3.78 13.90 -11.84
C ILE A 54 3.76 13.96 -13.37
N GLN A 55 2.60 14.20 -13.99
CA GLN A 55 2.53 14.44 -15.45
C GLN A 55 3.05 15.83 -15.84
N SER A 56 2.77 16.88 -15.07
CA SER A 56 3.24 18.24 -15.39
C SER A 56 4.69 18.50 -14.95
N GLN A 57 5.14 18.08 -13.78
CA GLN A 57 6.53 18.26 -13.34
C GLN A 57 7.51 17.39 -14.12
N ASP A 58 7.16 16.18 -14.57
CA ASP A 58 8.04 15.40 -15.45
C ASP A 58 8.09 16.02 -16.85
N LEU A 59 6.96 16.47 -17.41
CA LEU A 59 6.95 17.15 -18.71
C LEU A 59 7.55 18.55 -18.67
N ASP A 60 7.36 19.33 -17.61
CA ASP A 60 7.85 20.70 -17.42
C ASP A 60 9.31 20.70 -16.97
N ALA A 61 9.78 19.74 -16.16
CA ALA A 61 11.20 19.57 -15.87
C ALA A 61 11.95 18.99 -17.08
N ARG A 62 11.31 18.15 -17.90
CA ARG A 62 11.88 17.66 -19.17
C ARG A 62 11.79 18.71 -20.27
N ALA A 63 10.77 19.58 -20.28
CA ALA A 63 10.67 20.75 -21.15
C ALA A 63 11.69 21.82 -20.72
N ALA A 64 11.86 22.09 -19.42
CA ALA A 64 12.90 22.96 -18.90
C ALA A 64 14.32 22.38 -19.10
N ALA A 65 14.49 21.05 -19.02
CA ALA A 65 15.75 20.39 -19.36
C ALA A 65 16.00 20.39 -20.87
N LEU A 66 14.95 20.31 -21.70
CA LEU A 66 15.03 20.44 -23.16
C LEU A 66 15.28 21.90 -23.59
N GLU A 67 14.69 22.87 -22.91
CA GLU A 67 14.91 24.32 -23.06
C GLU A 67 16.31 24.71 -22.55
N ALA A 68 16.82 24.06 -21.50
CA ALA A 68 18.20 24.18 -21.04
C ALA A 68 19.21 23.44 -21.94
N LEU A 69 18.78 22.38 -22.65
CA LEU A 69 19.57 21.69 -23.69
C LEU A 69 19.55 22.44 -25.03
N GLY A 70 18.58 23.34 -25.23
CA GLY A 70 18.63 24.35 -26.26
C GLY A 70 19.65 25.43 -25.89
N ILE A 71 20.92 25.25 -26.23
CA ILE A 71 21.90 26.36 -26.16
C ILE A 71 21.55 27.38 -27.25
N GLU A 72 20.54 28.19 -27.01
CA GLU A 72 20.13 29.25 -27.91
C GLU A 72 21.26 30.29 -28.01
N GLY A 73 21.94 30.28 -29.16
CA GLY A 73 23.05 31.18 -29.47
C GLY A 73 24.42 30.73 -28.97
N ALA A 74 24.70 29.43 -28.82
CA ALA A 74 26.07 28.93 -28.66
C ALA A 74 26.97 29.44 -29.79
N LYS A 75 28.20 29.85 -29.47
CA LYS A 75 29.21 30.27 -30.42
C LYS A 75 30.28 29.16 -30.54
N PRO A 76 30.09 28.16 -31.41
CA PRO A 76 31.09 27.11 -31.59
C PRO A 76 32.40 27.70 -32.15
N LYS A 77 33.52 27.28 -31.59
CA LYS A 77 34.88 27.65 -31.99
C LYS A 77 35.57 26.46 -32.65
N ALA A 78 36.71 26.73 -33.30
CA ALA A 78 37.52 25.68 -33.89
C ALA A 78 37.96 24.65 -32.84
N ASP A 79 37.88 23.37 -33.20
CA ASP A 79 38.24 22.22 -32.38
C ASP A 79 39.65 22.35 -31.79
N VAL A 80 39.82 21.79 -30.59
CA VAL A 80 41.12 21.74 -29.91
C VAL A 80 41.69 20.33 -29.98
N ALA A 81 43.01 20.24 -30.11
CA ALA A 81 43.74 18.98 -30.15
C ALA A 81 43.66 18.23 -28.82
N VAL A 82 43.68 18.96 -27.69
CA VAL A 82 43.63 18.37 -26.35
C VAL A 82 43.16 19.40 -25.31
N ALA A 83 42.64 18.92 -24.17
CA ALA A 83 42.25 19.75 -23.04
C ALA A 83 43.04 19.39 -21.78
N THR A 84 43.36 20.39 -20.95
CA THR A 84 44.11 20.19 -19.70
C THR A 84 43.31 19.37 -18.68
N THR A 85 43.97 18.48 -17.95
CA THR A 85 43.43 17.73 -16.79
C THR A 85 43.86 18.31 -15.44
N ALA A 86 44.87 19.18 -15.42
CA ALA A 86 45.38 19.88 -14.24
C ALA A 86 45.97 21.24 -14.63
N SER A 87 46.43 22.03 -13.65
CA SER A 87 47.16 23.27 -13.91
C SER A 87 48.50 22.99 -14.57
N ILE A 88 48.86 23.78 -15.57
CA ILE A 88 50.10 23.61 -16.35
C ILE A 88 50.81 24.95 -16.56
N SER A 89 52.09 24.92 -16.91
CA SER A 89 52.79 26.13 -17.37
C SER A 89 52.29 26.52 -18.77
N LEU A 90 51.98 27.80 -19.01
CA LEU A 90 51.54 28.29 -20.33
C LEU A 90 52.74 28.66 -21.22
N SER A 91 53.72 27.75 -21.31
CA SER A 91 54.94 27.93 -22.09
C SER A 91 55.63 26.60 -22.36
N GLY A 92 56.32 26.50 -23.49
CA GLY A 92 57.03 25.28 -23.89
C GLY A 92 56.08 24.16 -24.32
N GLU A 93 56.47 23.35 -25.31
CA GLU A 93 55.65 22.22 -25.73
C GLU A 93 55.60 21.14 -24.62
N GLN A 94 54.41 20.57 -24.39
CA GLN A 94 54.12 19.72 -23.25
C GLN A 94 53.25 18.53 -23.64
N THR A 95 53.35 17.44 -22.87
CA THR A 95 52.40 16.32 -22.98
C THR A 95 51.21 16.58 -22.06
N ILE A 96 50.04 16.83 -22.65
CA ILE A 96 48.78 17.11 -21.94
C ILE A 96 47.81 15.98 -22.23
N ASP A 97 47.22 15.38 -21.20
CA ASP A 97 46.24 14.28 -21.34
C ASP A 97 46.73 13.14 -22.29
N GLY A 98 48.04 12.87 -22.29
CA GLY A 98 48.66 11.86 -23.16
C GLY A 98 49.00 12.33 -24.58
N VAL A 99 48.72 13.58 -24.96
CA VAL A 99 49.03 14.16 -26.28
C VAL A 99 50.17 15.17 -26.15
N LEU A 100 51.27 14.95 -26.88
CA LEU A 100 52.36 15.92 -27.01
C LEU A 100 51.92 17.07 -27.92
N THR A 101 51.96 18.30 -27.40
CA THR A 101 51.62 19.50 -28.18
C THR A 101 52.78 19.88 -29.12
N SER A 102 52.43 20.46 -30.27
CA SER A 102 53.36 21.06 -31.22
C SER A 102 52.61 22.10 -32.02
N ALA A 103 52.80 23.39 -31.70
CA ALA A 103 52.01 24.50 -32.25
C ALA A 103 50.48 24.23 -32.23
N SER A 104 50.02 23.53 -31.20
CA SER A 104 48.68 22.94 -31.15
C SER A 104 47.67 23.89 -30.51
N ARG A 105 46.43 23.85 -31.00
CA ARG A 105 45.32 24.56 -30.36
C ARG A 105 44.76 23.71 -29.23
N ILE A 106 44.71 24.24 -28.01
CA ILE A 106 44.32 23.49 -26.81
C ILE A 106 43.28 24.23 -25.98
N LEU A 107 42.50 23.47 -25.19
CA LEU A 107 41.65 24.01 -24.15
C LEU A 107 42.36 23.96 -22.79
N VAL A 108 42.62 25.13 -22.21
CA VAL A 108 43.12 25.28 -20.85
C VAL A 108 41.94 25.55 -19.92
N LYS A 109 41.63 24.61 -19.01
CA LYS A 109 40.44 24.67 -18.14
C LYS A 109 40.70 24.45 -16.64
N HIS A 110 41.94 24.21 -16.24
CA HIS A 110 42.30 23.87 -14.85
C HIS A 110 43.49 24.67 -14.30
N GLN A 111 43.69 25.91 -14.74
CA GLN A 111 44.69 26.79 -14.13
C GLN A 111 44.34 27.10 -12.66
N SER A 112 45.38 27.26 -11.83
CA SER A 112 45.24 27.69 -10.43
C SER A 112 44.57 29.06 -10.32
N SER A 113 44.81 29.96 -11.27
CA SER A 113 43.98 31.14 -11.52
C SER A 113 43.03 30.86 -12.69
N SER A 114 41.73 30.78 -12.42
CA SER A 114 40.71 30.52 -13.45
C SER A 114 40.61 31.63 -14.49
N ALA A 115 41.16 32.82 -14.24
CA ALA A 115 41.28 33.89 -15.23
C ALA A 115 42.28 33.57 -16.35
N ALA A 116 43.19 32.61 -16.13
CA ALA A 116 44.11 32.09 -17.14
C ALA A 116 43.54 30.90 -17.94
N ASN A 117 42.29 30.48 -17.68
CA ASN A 117 41.62 29.48 -18.51
C ASN A 117 41.20 30.08 -19.87
N GLY A 118 41.06 29.25 -20.89
CA GLY A 118 40.62 29.64 -22.24
C GLY A 118 41.25 28.78 -23.33
N LEU A 119 41.14 29.23 -24.57
CA LEU A 119 41.73 28.58 -25.73
C LEU A 119 43.12 29.16 -25.99
N TYR A 120 44.11 28.29 -26.20
CA TYR A 120 45.51 28.67 -26.38
C TYR A 120 46.12 27.99 -27.61
N VAL A 121 47.15 28.62 -28.18
CA VAL A 121 48.05 28.03 -29.18
C VAL A 121 49.40 27.79 -28.50
N THR A 122 49.83 26.53 -28.48
CA THR A 122 51.10 26.16 -27.86
C THR A 122 52.30 26.62 -28.68
N ALA A 123 53.44 26.80 -28.03
CA ALA A 123 54.70 27.18 -28.64
C ALA A 123 55.89 26.74 -27.77
N ALA A 124 57.11 26.76 -28.33
CA ALA A 124 58.35 26.55 -27.58
C ALA A 124 58.60 27.65 -26.52
N GLY A 125 58.09 28.86 -26.77
CA GLY A 125 58.11 29.98 -25.82
C GLY A 125 56.80 30.10 -25.03
N ALA A 126 56.45 31.32 -24.60
CA ALA A 126 55.15 31.59 -23.98
C ALA A 126 54.01 31.31 -24.96
N TRP A 127 52.91 30.74 -24.48
CA TRP A 127 51.73 30.45 -25.28
C TRP A 127 50.83 31.67 -25.39
N SER A 128 50.22 31.87 -26.55
CA SER A 128 49.23 32.91 -26.78
C SER A 128 47.82 32.36 -26.67
N ARG A 129 46.85 33.20 -26.25
CA ARG A 129 45.43 32.86 -26.42
C ARG A 129 45.13 32.71 -27.91
N ALA A 130 44.15 31.88 -28.21
CA ALA A 130 43.64 31.73 -29.55
C ALA A 130 42.89 32.99 -30.00
N THR A 131 43.06 33.37 -31.25
CA THR A 131 42.55 34.63 -31.84
C THR A 131 41.03 34.75 -31.92
N ASP A 132 40.30 33.68 -31.63
CA ASP A 132 38.85 33.62 -31.58
C ASP A 132 38.34 33.46 -30.14
N MET A 133 39.22 33.64 -29.14
CA MET A 133 38.90 33.78 -27.73
C MET A 133 40.00 34.58 -27.00
N ASP A 134 40.42 35.70 -27.60
CA ASP A 134 41.43 36.62 -27.05
C ASP A 134 40.86 37.98 -26.65
N ALA A 135 39.55 38.19 -26.82
CA ALA A 135 38.82 39.33 -26.28
C ALA A 135 37.71 38.89 -25.28
N ALA A 136 37.32 39.81 -24.39
CA ALA A 136 36.38 39.54 -23.29
C ALA A 136 34.97 39.15 -23.78
N ASP A 137 34.49 39.79 -24.85
CA ASP A 137 33.18 39.57 -25.49
C ASP A 137 33.09 38.27 -26.31
N GLU A 138 34.23 37.62 -26.56
CA GLU A 138 34.31 36.33 -27.25
C GLU A 138 34.18 35.14 -26.30
N VAL A 139 34.29 35.37 -24.98
CA VAL A 139 34.24 34.29 -23.99
C VAL A 139 32.81 33.76 -23.83
N GLN A 140 31.82 34.65 -23.69
CA GLN A 140 30.47 34.25 -23.33
C GLN A 140 29.80 33.41 -24.43
N LYS A 141 29.19 32.30 -24.03
CA LYS A 141 28.50 31.32 -24.88
C LYS A 141 29.42 30.52 -25.82
N THR A 142 30.73 30.48 -25.57
CA THR A 142 31.67 29.72 -26.41
C THR A 142 31.56 28.22 -26.16
N SER A 143 31.57 27.42 -27.24
CA SER A 143 31.72 25.96 -27.18
C SER A 143 32.89 25.47 -28.04
N VAL A 144 33.52 24.36 -27.63
CA VAL A 144 34.67 23.76 -28.33
C VAL A 144 34.66 22.24 -28.21
N TYR A 145 34.97 21.53 -29.29
CA TYR A 145 35.12 20.08 -29.30
C TYR A 145 36.59 19.68 -29.15
N VAL A 146 36.86 18.62 -28.37
CA VAL A 146 38.20 18.11 -28.09
C VAL A 146 38.44 16.83 -28.89
N THR A 147 39.43 16.84 -29.77
CA THR A 147 39.67 15.74 -30.73
C THR A 147 40.62 14.66 -30.21
N GLY A 148 41.49 14.97 -29.25
CA GLY A 148 42.49 14.05 -28.69
C GLY A 148 42.65 14.14 -27.18
N GLY A 149 43.36 13.18 -26.61
CA GLY A 149 43.54 13.01 -25.16
C GLY A 149 43.01 11.66 -24.67
N THR A 150 43.48 11.20 -23.51
CA THR A 150 42.99 9.96 -22.90
C THR A 150 41.69 10.20 -22.14
N VAL A 151 41.57 11.34 -21.45
CA VAL A 151 40.43 11.66 -20.58
C VAL A 151 39.39 12.51 -21.30
N ASN A 152 39.81 13.49 -22.10
CA ASN A 152 38.91 14.51 -22.65
C ASN A 152 38.60 14.35 -24.15
N ALA A 153 39.15 13.35 -24.84
CA ALA A 153 38.81 13.11 -26.25
C ALA A 153 37.31 12.86 -26.44
N GLY A 154 36.75 13.42 -27.52
CA GLY A 154 35.35 13.28 -27.88
C GLY A 154 34.38 14.09 -27.01
N ALA A 155 34.89 14.95 -26.13
CA ALA A 155 34.08 15.84 -25.31
C ALA A 155 33.90 17.21 -25.96
N THR A 156 32.69 17.77 -25.86
CA THR A 156 32.45 19.20 -26.09
C THR A 156 32.46 19.92 -24.75
N PHE A 157 33.11 21.07 -24.69
CA PHE A 157 33.12 21.96 -23.54
C PHE A 157 32.45 23.29 -23.90
N TYR A 158 31.75 23.87 -22.93
CA TYR A 158 31.05 25.14 -23.06
C TYR A 158 31.46 26.08 -21.92
N THR A 159 31.48 27.38 -22.19
CA THR A 159 31.59 28.41 -21.15
C THR A 159 30.52 29.49 -21.33
N GLY A 160 29.82 29.77 -20.24
CA GLY A 160 28.86 30.86 -20.13
C GLY A 160 29.40 32.08 -19.36
N SER A 161 30.68 32.06 -18.99
CA SER A 161 31.30 33.10 -18.15
C SER A 161 31.16 34.48 -18.82
N ALA A 162 30.56 35.43 -18.11
CA ALA A 162 30.57 36.84 -18.49
C ALA A 162 31.90 37.45 -18.05
N VAL A 163 32.76 37.77 -19.01
CA VAL A 163 34.08 38.39 -18.78
C VAL A 163 34.01 39.84 -19.21
N THR A 164 34.41 40.75 -18.32
CA THR A 164 34.57 42.18 -18.63
C THR A 164 36.05 42.51 -18.84
N THR A 165 36.94 41.90 -18.05
CA THR A 165 38.40 42.07 -18.14
C THR A 165 39.09 40.72 -18.30
N LEU A 166 39.58 40.44 -19.50
CA LEU A 166 40.30 39.20 -19.80
C LEU A 166 41.63 39.15 -19.03
N GLY A 167 41.93 37.99 -18.42
CA GLY A 167 43.12 37.78 -17.59
C GLY A 167 42.95 38.19 -16.12
N SER A 168 41.82 38.81 -15.76
CA SER A 168 41.43 39.07 -14.36
C SER A 168 40.16 38.33 -13.96
N ASP A 169 39.14 38.33 -14.82
CA ASP A 169 37.86 37.68 -14.50
C ASP A 169 37.93 36.15 -14.71
N PRO A 170 37.26 35.36 -13.86
CA PRO A 170 37.34 33.89 -13.91
C PRO A 170 36.61 33.31 -15.13
N ILE A 171 37.26 32.40 -15.86
CA ILE A 171 36.67 31.65 -16.97
C ILE A 171 36.45 30.20 -16.54
N LEU A 172 35.19 29.78 -16.50
CA LEU A 172 34.76 28.45 -16.06
C LEU A 172 34.25 27.65 -17.26
N TRP A 173 34.76 26.43 -17.42
CA TRP A 173 34.37 25.51 -18.49
C TRP A 173 33.60 24.33 -17.94
N VAL A 174 32.51 23.97 -18.61
CA VAL A 174 31.68 22.80 -18.30
C VAL A 174 31.68 21.84 -19.49
N ARG A 175 31.70 20.53 -19.22
CA ARG A 175 31.57 19.51 -20.26
C ARG A 175 30.09 19.34 -20.63
N THR A 176 29.76 19.37 -21.91
CA THR A 176 28.41 19.05 -22.41
C THR A 176 28.31 17.55 -22.70
N GLN A 177 27.20 16.91 -22.29
CA GLN A 177 27.01 15.46 -22.49
C GLN A 177 26.52 15.12 -23.91
N ASN A 178 26.86 13.93 -24.40
CA ASN A 178 26.53 13.42 -25.74
C ASN A 178 25.02 13.12 -25.84
N THR A 179 24.28 13.92 -26.62
CA THR A 179 22.81 13.84 -26.74
C THR A 179 22.32 12.63 -27.53
N SER A 180 23.18 11.95 -28.28
CA SER A 180 22.82 10.71 -28.99
C SER A 180 22.51 9.56 -28.02
N GLY A 181 23.18 9.53 -26.87
CA GLY A 181 22.88 8.58 -25.79
C GLY A 181 21.56 8.89 -25.11
N LEU A 182 21.20 10.17 -24.96
CA LEU A 182 19.90 10.58 -24.44
C LEU A 182 18.77 10.29 -25.42
N GLN A 183 18.94 10.49 -26.73
CA GLN A 183 17.92 10.13 -27.71
C GLN A 183 17.71 8.61 -27.79
N ALA A 184 18.77 7.82 -27.65
CA ALA A 184 18.68 6.37 -27.49
C ALA A 184 17.98 5.96 -26.17
N GLN A 185 18.20 6.68 -25.08
CA GLN A 185 17.51 6.46 -23.80
C GLN A 185 16.03 6.92 -23.85
N VAL A 186 15.70 7.95 -24.63
CA VAL A 186 14.32 8.44 -24.83
C VAL A 186 13.55 7.48 -25.74
N SER A 187 14.13 7.04 -26.85
CA SER A 187 13.57 5.99 -27.71
C SER A 187 13.50 4.64 -26.99
N GLY A 188 14.46 4.35 -26.10
CA GLY A 188 14.50 3.15 -25.25
C GLY A 188 13.59 3.19 -24.02
N LYS A 189 13.05 4.37 -23.63
CA LYS A 189 12.01 4.49 -22.59
C LYS A 189 10.59 4.56 -23.16
N ALA A 190 10.43 4.93 -24.43
CA ALA A 190 9.15 4.82 -25.14
C ALA A 190 8.83 3.37 -25.57
N ALA A 191 9.84 2.50 -25.67
CA ALA A 191 9.67 1.06 -25.85
C ALA A 191 10.06 0.35 -24.54
N LYS A 192 9.10 -0.23 -23.81
CA LYS A 192 9.44 -1.19 -22.73
C LYS A 192 10.35 -2.25 -23.35
N SER A 193 11.60 -2.34 -22.89
CA SER A 193 12.60 -3.22 -23.50
C SER A 193 12.11 -4.65 -23.41
N ILE A 194 11.97 -5.32 -24.56
CA ILE A 194 11.61 -6.74 -24.62
C ILE A 194 12.71 -7.51 -23.88
N VAL A 195 12.37 -8.15 -22.77
CA VAL A 195 13.31 -8.96 -21.97
C VAL A 195 13.41 -10.39 -22.49
N GLN A 196 12.38 -10.86 -23.19
CA GLN A 196 12.37 -12.18 -23.81
C GLN A 196 11.35 -12.26 -24.94
N THR A 197 11.69 -12.97 -26.01
CA THR A 197 10.73 -13.38 -27.04
C THR A 197 10.57 -14.90 -27.00
N ILE A 198 9.33 -15.37 -27.10
CA ILE A 198 8.97 -16.79 -27.15
C ILE A 198 8.14 -17.06 -28.42
N GLY A 199 8.49 -18.12 -29.15
CA GLY A 199 7.88 -18.47 -30.44
C GLY A 199 8.48 -17.67 -31.59
N LEU A 200 7.63 -17.18 -32.51
CA LEU A 200 8.05 -16.42 -33.69
C LEU A 200 8.86 -15.16 -33.27
N PRO A 201 10.06 -14.88 -33.82
CA PRO A 201 10.92 -13.75 -33.41
C PRO A 201 10.35 -12.36 -33.77
N PRO A 202 10.79 -11.26 -33.13
CA PRO A 202 10.32 -9.91 -33.44
C PRO A 202 10.74 -9.52 -34.86
N GLY A 203 9.88 -8.77 -35.56
CA GLY A 203 10.11 -8.36 -36.95
C GLY A 203 9.94 -9.46 -37.99
N SER A 204 9.67 -10.71 -37.58
CA SER A 204 9.26 -11.77 -38.50
C SER A 204 7.74 -11.70 -38.73
N ALA A 205 7.32 -11.36 -39.94
CA ALA A 205 5.90 -11.35 -40.28
C ALA A 205 5.33 -12.78 -40.24
N PRO A 206 4.21 -13.03 -39.55
CA PRO A 206 3.50 -14.30 -39.65
C PRO A 206 3.14 -14.61 -41.11
N VAL A 207 3.40 -15.82 -41.56
CA VAL A 207 3.11 -16.30 -42.93
C VAL A 207 2.16 -17.49 -42.92
N THR A 208 1.53 -17.76 -44.05
CA THR A 208 0.74 -18.99 -44.25
C THR A 208 1.64 -20.24 -44.17
N GLY A 209 1.09 -21.37 -43.70
CA GLY A 209 1.79 -22.65 -43.64
C GLY A 209 0.83 -23.85 -43.59
N SER A 210 1.30 -25.00 -43.12
CA SER A 210 0.49 -26.20 -42.95
C SER A 210 -0.48 -26.04 -41.77
N GLY A 211 -1.72 -26.51 -41.93
CA GLY A 211 -2.74 -26.46 -40.86
C GLY A 211 -2.32 -27.28 -39.64
N THR A 212 -2.71 -26.80 -38.45
CA THR A 212 -2.41 -27.46 -37.18
C THR A 212 -3.63 -28.16 -36.61
N SER A 213 -3.39 -29.24 -35.87
CA SER A 213 -4.41 -29.95 -35.12
C SER A 213 -5.06 -29.04 -34.06
N ALA A 214 -6.33 -29.29 -33.72
CA ALA A 214 -6.97 -28.67 -32.57
C ALA A 214 -6.34 -29.21 -31.28
N SER A 215 -5.25 -28.58 -30.84
CA SER A 215 -4.41 -29.03 -29.74
C SER A 215 -3.96 -27.85 -28.89
N THR A 216 -3.64 -28.15 -27.64
CA THR A 216 -2.94 -27.22 -26.77
C THR A 216 -1.46 -27.33 -27.06
N TYR A 217 -0.81 -26.20 -27.33
CA TYR A 217 0.60 -26.10 -27.67
C TYR A 217 1.33 -25.28 -26.61
N VAL A 218 2.49 -25.76 -26.16
CA VAL A 218 3.32 -25.07 -25.15
C VAL A 218 4.74 -24.96 -25.67
N PHE A 219 5.31 -23.75 -25.65
CA PHE A 219 6.68 -23.50 -26.09
C PHE A 219 7.67 -24.05 -25.07
N GLY A 220 8.82 -24.55 -25.53
CA GLY A 220 9.82 -25.21 -24.69
C GLY A 220 10.69 -24.26 -23.86
N ALA A 221 10.70 -22.97 -24.17
CA ALA A 221 11.40 -21.95 -23.40
C ALA A 221 10.47 -21.39 -22.28
N PRO A 222 10.84 -21.51 -20.99
CA PRO A 222 10.13 -20.82 -19.92
C PRO A 222 10.46 -19.32 -19.89
N ALA A 223 9.59 -18.53 -19.24
CA ALA A 223 9.85 -17.14 -18.93
C ALA A 223 11.07 -17.02 -17.99
N GLY A 224 12.09 -16.26 -18.37
CA GLY A 224 13.32 -16.13 -17.59
C GLY A 224 13.15 -15.29 -16.32
N VAL A 225 12.25 -14.30 -16.38
CA VAL A 225 11.88 -13.40 -15.29
C VAL A 225 10.36 -13.18 -15.31
N THR A 226 9.79 -12.72 -14.19
CA THR A 226 8.36 -12.37 -14.15
C THR A 226 8.11 -11.20 -15.10
N SER A 227 7.24 -11.42 -16.08
CA SER A 227 7.09 -10.54 -17.23
C SER A 227 5.62 -10.29 -17.58
N LYS A 228 5.34 -9.19 -18.26
CA LYS A 228 4.04 -8.89 -18.90
C LYS A 228 4.12 -9.20 -20.39
N LEU A 229 3.03 -9.73 -20.97
CA LEU A 229 2.92 -9.87 -22.42
C LEU A 229 2.82 -8.49 -23.07
N ALA A 230 3.83 -8.12 -23.84
CA ALA A 230 3.93 -6.82 -24.52
C ALA A 230 3.41 -6.84 -25.95
N ALA A 231 3.58 -7.97 -26.65
CA ALA A 231 3.05 -8.13 -27.98
C ALA A 231 2.69 -9.58 -28.27
N LEU A 232 1.65 -9.76 -29.09
CA LEU A 232 1.26 -11.04 -29.68
C LEU A 232 1.19 -10.85 -31.19
N ARG A 233 1.90 -11.70 -31.92
CA ARG A 233 1.80 -11.77 -33.38
C ARG A 233 1.34 -13.16 -33.77
N CYS A 234 0.38 -13.29 -34.68
CA CYS A 234 -0.02 -14.60 -35.19
C CYS A 234 -0.63 -14.56 -36.59
N PHE A 235 -0.57 -15.69 -37.29
CA PHE A 235 -1.40 -15.95 -38.47
C PHE A 235 -2.60 -16.81 -38.08
N ALA A 236 -3.82 -16.41 -38.45
CA ALA A 236 -5.02 -17.21 -38.28
C ALA A 236 -5.66 -17.56 -39.64
N VAL A 237 -6.05 -18.81 -39.86
CA VAL A 237 -6.62 -19.24 -41.16
C VAL A 237 -8.07 -18.76 -41.32
N SER A 238 -8.75 -18.46 -40.22
CA SER A 238 -10.09 -17.86 -40.17
C SER A 238 -10.21 -16.95 -38.94
N ALA A 239 -11.20 -16.05 -38.96
CA ALA A 239 -11.47 -15.17 -37.82
C ALA A 239 -12.02 -15.96 -36.62
N GLY A 240 -11.67 -15.54 -35.40
CA GLY A 240 -12.12 -16.16 -34.16
C GLY A 240 -11.32 -15.68 -32.96
N PHE A 241 -10.95 -16.59 -32.05
CA PHE A 241 -10.15 -16.30 -30.87
C PHE A 241 -8.99 -17.30 -30.66
N VAL A 242 -7.83 -16.78 -30.28
CA VAL A 242 -6.71 -17.57 -29.74
C VAL A 242 -6.80 -17.54 -28.22
N ARG A 243 -6.70 -18.70 -27.57
CA ARG A 243 -6.59 -18.79 -26.12
C ARG A 243 -5.13 -18.88 -25.73
N VAL A 244 -4.56 -17.80 -25.22
CA VAL A 244 -3.22 -17.80 -24.62
C VAL A 244 -3.29 -18.43 -23.23
N LYS A 245 -2.33 -19.30 -22.95
CA LYS A 245 -2.26 -20.12 -21.73
C LYS A 245 -0.92 -19.93 -21.06
N ILE A 246 -0.92 -19.85 -19.74
CA ILE A 246 0.29 -19.87 -18.91
C ILE A 246 0.33 -21.23 -18.22
N MET A 247 1.46 -21.92 -18.28
CA MET A 247 1.60 -23.32 -17.86
C MET A 247 2.78 -23.47 -16.90
N GLY A 248 2.56 -24.12 -15.76
CA GLY A 248 3.62 -24.66 -14.92
C GLY A 248 4.04 -26.03 -15.44
N LYS A 249 5.29 -26.42 -15.20
CA LYS A 249 5.81 -27.74 -15.57
C LYS A 249 6.47 -28.41 -14.37
N VAL A 250 6.04 -29.63 -14.06
CA VAL A 250 6.70 -30.50 -13.08
C VAL A 250 7.03 -31.81 -13.79
N SER A 251 8.31 -32.17 -13.86
CA SER A 251 8.79 -33.29 -14.68
C SER A 251 8.30 -33.13 -16.14
N ASN A 252 7.50 -34.05 -16.66
CA ASN A 252 6.92 -34.02 -18.01
C ASN A 252 5.47 -33.55 -18.05
N THR A 253 4.90 -33.11 -16.93
CA THR A 253 3.48 -32.70 -16.85
C THR A 253 3.37 -31.19 -16.84
N PHE A 254 2.59 -30.66 -17.77
CA PHE A 254 2.18 -29.27 -17.85
C PHE A 254 0.82 -29.09 -17.18
N THR A 255 0.68 -28.05 -16.36
CA THR A 255 -0.57 -27.68 -15.70
C THR A 255 -0.79 -26.18 -15.84
N GLN A 256 -1.98 -25.78 -16.24
CA GLN A 256 -2.33 -24.38 -16.47
C GLN A 256 -2.30 -23.60 -15.15
N LEU A 257 -1.65 -22.44 -15.19
CA LEU A 257 -1.62 -21.45 -14.13
C LEU A 257 -2.67 -20.38 -14.48
N GLY A 258 -3.75 -20.34 -13.71
CA GLY A 258 -4.84 -19.41 -13.94
C GLY A 258 -5.80 -19.80 -15.07
N LYS A 259 -6.38 -18.80 -15.73
CA LYS A 259 -7.45 -18.95 -16.75
C LYS A 259 -6.91 -18.81 -18.18
N ASP A 260 -7.74 -19.13 -19.16
CA ASP A 260 -7.44 -18.83 -20.57
C ASP A 260 -7.54 -17.31 -20.81
N HIS A 261 -6.56 -16.75 -21.50
CA HIS A 261 -6.60 -15.37 -21.98
C HIS A 261 -7.06 -15.35 -23.45
N ILE A 262 -8.25 -14.82 -23.69
CA ILE A 262 -8.91 -14.86 -25.01
C ILE A 262 -8.52 -13.61 -25.80
N ILE A 263 -7.91 -13.81 -26.96
CA ILE A 263 -7.54 -12.73 -27.89
C ILE A 263 -8.30 -12.96 -29.19
N ASN A 264 -9.13 -12.01 -29.60
CA ASN A 264 -9.85 -12.07 -30.86
C ASN A 264 -8.89 -11.79 -32.02
N VAL A 265 -8.96 -12.62 -33.07
CA VAL A 265 -8.10 -12.55 -34.25
C VAL A 265 -8.95 -12.56 -35.50
N ASP A 266 -8.51 -11.80 -36.50
CA ASP A 266 -9.08 -11.82 -37.84
C ASP A 266 -8.38 -12.88 -38.72
N ALA A 267 -9.01 -13.25 -39.83
CA ALA A 267 -8.36 -14.12 -40.81
C ALA A 267 -7.14 -13.42 -41.42
N GLY A 268 -5.98 -14.08 -41.42
CA GLY A 268 -4.71 -13.56 -41.91
C GLY A 268 -3.74 -13.16 -40.80
N VAL A 269 -2.91 -12.15 -41.07
CA VAL A 269 -1.87 -11.66 -40.15
C VAL A 269 -2.50 -10.77 -39.09
N ASN A 270 -2.18 -11.04 -37.83
CA ASN A 270 -2.59 -10.25 -36.68
C ASN A 270 -1.35 -9.84 -35.86
N GLU A 271 -1.34 -8.60 -35.42
CA GLU A 271 -0.31 -8.04 -34.54
C GLU A 271 -1.00 -7.19 -33.47
N PHE A 272 -0.81 -7.59 -32.22
CA PHE A 272 -1.37 -6.93 -31.04
C PHE A 272 -0.24 -6.41 -30.19
N THR A 273 -0.42 -5.20 -29.68
CA THR A 273 0.51 -4.54 -28.76
C THR A 273 -0.08 -4.46 -27.36
N LEU A 274 0.66 -3.88 -26.41
CA LEU A 274 0.17 -3.57 -25.06
C LEU A 274 -1.18 -2.84 -25.04
N LYS A 275 -1.50 -2.08 -26.09
CA LYS A 275 -2.77 -1.35 -26.19
C LYS A 275 -3.96 -2.27 -26.52
N ASP A 276 -3.69 -3.37 -27.22
CA ASP A 276 -4.72 -4.25 -27.78
C ASP A 276 -4.89 -5.53 -26.95
N LEU A 277 -3.94 -5.79 -26.04
CA LEU A 277 -3.90 -6.98 -25.21
C LEU A 277 -4.43 -6.72 -23.80
N PRO A 278 -5.17 -7.67 -23.20
CA PRO A 278 -5.41 -7.64 -21.77
C PRO A 278 -4.09 -7.77 -21.02
N GLU A 279 -4.07 -7.36 -19.75
CA GLU A 279 -2.90 -7.62 -18.92
C GLU A 279 -2.73 -9.12 -18.68
N ILE A 280 -1.63 -9.67 -19.21
CA ILE A 280 -1.24 -11.06 -19.05
C ILE A 280 0.13 -11.07 -18.39
N ILE A 281 0.19 -11.58 -17.16
CA ILE A 281 1.42 -11.70 -16.37
C ILE A 281 1.90 -13.15 -16.45
N ILE A 282 3.19 -13.32 -16.71
CA ILE A 282 3.86 -14.61 -16.84
C ILE A 282 4.91 -14.69 -15.74
N PRO A 283 4.71 -15.51 -14.70
CA PRO A 283 5.69 -15.71 -13.64
C PRO A 283 7.02 -16.26 -14.16
N ALA A 284 8.13 -15.92 -13.51
CA ALA A 284 9.43 -16.54 -13.79
C ALA A 284 9.33 -18.08 -13.71
N GLY A 285 9.91 -18.78 -14.68
CA GLY A 285 9.86 -20.24 -14.79
C GLY A 285 8.57 -20.82 -15.40
N ALA A 286 7.52 -20.01 -15.61
CA ALA A 286 6.30 -20.46 -16.28
C ALA A 286 6.49 -20.53 -17.80
N TYR A 287 5.72 -21.41 -18.45
CA TYR A 287 5.76 -21.64 -19.89
C TYR A 287 4.55 -21.00 -20.56
N ILE A 288 4.76 -20.41 -21.73
CA ILE A 288 3.67 -19.84 -22.54
C ILE A 288 3.18 -20.91 -23.50
N GLY A 289 1.86 -20.97 -23.65
CA GLY A 289 1.19 -21.82 -24.62
C GLY A 289 -0.03 -21.15 -25.21
N PHE A 290 -0.67 -21.84 -26.14
CA PHE A 290 -1.92 -21.41 -26.71
C PHE A 290 -2.79 -22.59 -27.14
N TYR A 291 -4.09 -22.32 -27.30
CA TYR A 291 -5.03 -23.18 -27.97
C TYR A 291 -5.76 -22.37 -29.05
N GLY A 292 -5.51 -22.73 -30.32
CA GLY A 292 -6.13 -22.09 -31.49
C GLY A 292 -7.38 -22.81 -32.03
N GLY A 293 -7.71 -24.01 -31.53
CA GLY A 293 -8.89 -24.78 -31.95
C GLY A 293 -9.03 -24.93 -33.48
N SER A 294 -10.19 -24.56 -34.02
CA SER A 294 -10.56 -24.64 -35.45
C SER A 294 -9.96 -23.53 -36.33
N LEU A 295 -9.24 -22.56 -35.75
CA LEU A 295 -8.63 -21.44 -36.49
C LEU A 295 -7.30 -21.82 -37.15
N GLY A 296 -6.70 -22.94 -36.71
CA GLY A 296 -5.48 -23.52 -37.26
C GLY A 296 -4.33 -22.53 -37.40
N VAL A 297 -3.67 -22.13 -36.29
CA VAL A 297 -2.44 -21.31 -36.36
C VAL A 297 -1.37 -22.12 -37.08
N PRO A 298 -1.02 -21.82 -38.35
CA PRO A 298 -0.24 -22.75 -39.16
C PRO A 298 1.19 -22.88 -38.65
N TYR A 299 1.89 -23.92 -39.10
CA TYR A 299 3.33 -24.05 -38.88
C TYR A 299 4.12 -24.08 -40.20
N VAL A 300 5.40 -23.72 -40.10
CA VAL A 300 6.39 -23.83 -41.20
C VAL A 300 7.56 -24.73 -40.77
N ASN A 301 8.22 -25.36 -41.74
CA ASN A 301 9.42 -26.18 -41.50
C ASN A 301 10.67 -25.29 -41.58
N ALA A 302 11.31 -25.01 -40.45
CA ALA A 302 12.55 -24.24 -40.35
C ALA A 302 13.31 -24.55 -39.05
N ALA A 303 14.56 -24.08 -38.91
CA ALA A 303 15.44 -24.38 -37.77
C ALA A 303 14.98 -23.74 -36.44
N ALA A 304 14.20 -24.48 -35.64
CA ALA A 304 13.68 -24.31 -34.26
C ALA A 304 13.70 -22.91 -33.59
N ASP A 305 12.52 -22.46 -33.15
CA ASP A 305 12.32 -21.28 -32.29
C ASP A 305 12.09 -21.80 -30.87
N SER A 306 12.76 -21.19 -29.89
CA SER A 306 12.43 -21.31 -28.46
C SER A 306 12.41 -22.74 -27.89
N GLY A 307 13.31 -23.63 -28.31
CA GLY A 307 13.56 -24.92 -27.64
C GLY A 307 12.60 -26.08 -28.00
N GLY A 308 11.77 -25.93 -29.03
CA GLY A 308 10.77 -26.92 -29.44
C GLY A 308 9.41 -26.73 -28.78
N MET A 309 8.42 -27.55 -29.14
CA MET A 309 7.03 -27.39 -28.67
C MET A 309 6.45 -28.72 -28.17
N TYR A 310 5.72 -28.66 -27.07
CA TYR A 310 4.95 -29.77 -26.51
C TYR A 310 3.48 -29.62 -26.90
N ASN A 311 2.78 -30.72 -27.15
CA ASN A 311 1.38 -30.63 -27.53
C ASN A 311 0.51 -31.82 -27.11
N ALA A 312 -0.77 -31.54 -26.89
CA ALA A 312 -1.78 -32.56 -26.64
C ALA A 312 -3.13 -32.18 -27.28
N THR A 313 -3.86 -33.17 -27.77
CA THR A 313 -5.14 -32.98 -28.48
C THR A 313 -6.21 -32.39 -27.56
N GLY A 314 -6.91 -31.37 -28.05
CA GLY A 314 -7.98 -30.67 -27.33
C GLY A 314 -7.53 -29.40 -26.59
N ASN A 315 -8.52 -28.67 -26.05
CA ASN A 315 -8.28 -27.53 -25.15
C ASN A 315 -8.11 -28.07 -23.74
N LEU A 316 -6.87 -28.22 -23.29
CA LEU A 316 -6.55 -28.87 -22.02
C LEU A 316 -5.98 -27.85 -21.02
N SER A 317 -6.34 -28.01 -19.76
CA SER A 317 -5.72 -27.33 -18.63
C SER A 317 -4.55 -28.11 -18.04
N SER A 318 -4.35 -29.37 -18.43
CA SER A 318 -3.17 -30.16 -18.08
C SER A 318 -2.92 -31.28 -19.09
N PHE A 319 -1.66 -31.60 -19.35
CA PHE A 319 -1.24 -32.75 -20.16
C PHE A 319 0.21 -33.15 -19.85
N SER A 320 0.59 -34.38 -20.16
CA SER A 320 1.97 -34.86 -20.05
C SER A 320 2.59 -35.09 -21.41
N ASP A 321 3.79 -34.57 -21.63
CA ASP A 321 4.58 -34.77 -22.84
C ASP A 321 6.08 -34.71 -22.49
N ALA A 322 6.81 -35.75 -22.87
CA ALA A 322 8.22 -35.92 -22.56
C ALA A 322 9.15 -35.44 -23.68
N SER A 323 8.63 -35.21 -24.89
CA SER A 323 9.44 -35.00 -26.09
C SER A 323 8.95 -33.80 -26.88
N ALA A 324 9.68 -32.68 -26.77
CA ALA A 324 9.37 -31.50 -27.57
C ALA A 324 9.55 -31.80 -29.06
N ASN A 325 8.55 -31.43 -29.87
CA ASN A 325 8.67 -31.39 -31.32
C ASN A 325 9.58 -30.22 -31.72
N THR A 326 10.71 -30.54 -32.34
CA THR A 326 11.73 -29.57 -32.75
C THR A 326 11.69 -29.21 -34.25
N SER A 327 10.81 -29.87 -35.02
CA SER A 327 10.75 -29.74 -36.47
C SER A 327 9.72 -28.69 -36.96
N GLY A 328 8.69 -28.42 -36.16
CA GLY A 328 7.60 -27.51 -36.51
C GLY A 328 7.68 -26.16 -35.79
N ARG A 329 7.39 -25.07 -36.51
CA ARG A 329 7.31 -23.71 -35.97
C ARG A 329 5.95 -23.09 -36.18
N HIS A 330 5.17 -22.89 -35.12
CA HIS A 330 3.89 -22.22 -35.24
C HIS A 330 4.07 -20.73 -35.56
N GLN A 331 3.17 -20.20 -36.39
CA GLN A 331 3.13 -18.81 -36.81
C GLN A 331 2.46 -17.96 -35.74
N ILE A 332 3.02 -17.99 -34.52
CA ILE A 332 2.64 -17.20 -33.37
C ILE A 332 3.86 -16.90 -32.49
N GLY A 333 3.96 -15.66 -32.02
CA GLY A 333 5.06 -15.17 -31.17
C GLY A 333 4.58 -14.23 -30.08
N PHE A 334 5.32 -14.23 -28.98
CA PHE A 334 5.03 -13.51 -27.75
C PHE A 334 6.27 -12.72 -27.37
N ASP A 335 6.13 -11.42 -27.19
CA ASP A 335 7.20 -10.57 -26.63
C ASP A 335 6.86 -10.23 -25.19
N LEU A 336 7.84 -10.42 -24.32
CA LEU A 336 7.73 -10.22 -22.88
C LEU A 336 8.54 -9.00 -22.48
N VAL A 337 7.98 -8.18 -21.60
CA VAL A 337 8.68 -7.05 -20.95
C VAL A 337 8.69 -7.28 -19.44
N GLU A 338 9.71 -6.76 -18.77
CA GLU A 338 9.79 -6.87 -17.31
C GLU A 338 8.55 -6.27 -16.66
N TYR A 339 8.01 -6.98 -15.66
CA TYR A 339 6.86 -6.50 -14.91
C TYR A 339 7.32 -5.75 -13.67
N GLU A 340 7.24 -4.42 -13.70
CA GLU A 340 7.51 -3.58 -12.52
C GLU A 340 6.22 -3.40 -11.70
N GLN A 341 6.33 -3.57 -10.37
CA GLN A 341 5.23 -3.65 -9.41
C GLN A 341 4.29 -2.41 -9.39
N GLY A 342 4.71 -1.29 -9.99
CA GLY A 342 3.93 -0.04 -10.09
C GLY A 342 2.78 -0.04 -11.11
N ASP A 343 2.81 -0.91 -12.13
CA ASP A 343 1.76 -0.99 -13.17
C ASP A 343 0.41 -1.54 -12.65
N HIS A 344 0.42 -2.20 -11.49
CA HIS A 344 -0.75 -2.84 -10.87
C HIS A 344 -1.76 -1.83 -10.30
N LEU A 345 -1.28 -0.69 -9.79
CA LEU A 345 -2.11 0.28 -9.08
C LEU A 345 -3.05 1.05 -10.02
N ALA A 346 -2.58 1.42 -11.21
CA ALA A 346 -3.39 2.15 -12.19
C ALA A 346 -4.54 1.29 -12.77
N THR A 347 -4.23 0.03 -13.07
CA THR A 347 -5.21 -0.94 -13.61
C THR A 347 -6.21 -1.38 -12.53
N GLU A 348 -5.78 -1.54 -11.27
CA GLU A 348 -6.69 -1.84 -10.16
C GLU A 348 -7.62 -0.66 -9.85
N VAL A 349 -7.16 0.59 -9.94
CA VAL A 349 -8.01 1.79 -9.73
C VAL A 349 -9.07 1.94 -10.84
N GLU A 350 -8.73 1.61 -12.08
CA GLU A 350 -9.66 1.62 -13.22
C GLU A 350 -10.63 0.42 -13.20
N ALA A 351 -10.16 -0.75 -12.74
CA ALA A 351 -10.99 -1.91 -12.45
C ALA A 351 -11.92 -1.71 -11.24
N LEU A 352 -11.48 -1.00 -10.20
CA LEU A 352 -12.31 -0.59 -9.06
C LEU A 352 -13.38 0.42 -9.51
N SER A 353 -13.00 1.41 -10.32
CA SER A 353 -13.93 2.41 -10.87
C SER A 353 -15.00 1.80 -11.79
N SER A 354 -14.67 0.76 -12.55
CA SER A 354 -15.64 0.04 -13.40
C SER A 354 -16.50 -0.96 -12.63
N ARG A 355 -16.00 -1.55 -11.53
CA ARG A 355 -16.77 -2.45 -10.63
C ARG A 355 -17.74 -1.72 -9.72
N LEU A 356 -17.56 -0.41 -9.51
CA LEU A 356 -18.45 0.42 -8.70
C LEU A 356 -19.81 0.71 -9.37
N GLY A 357 -19.91 0.60 -10.71
CA GLY A 357 -21.11 0.98 -11.46
C GLY A 357 -21.53 2.44 -11.25
N PRO A 358 -22.40 3.03 -12.10
CA PRO A 358 -22.97 4.32 -11.80
C PRO A 358 -23.87 4.18 -10.55
N ILE A 359 -23.55 4.90 -9.48
CA ILE A 359 -24.43 5.06 -8.31
C ILE A 359 -25.72 5.71 -8.83
N SER A 360 -26.75 4.90 -9.09
CA SER A 360 -28.03 5.41 -9.58
C SER A 360 -28.74 6.14 -8.44
N SER A 361 -28.97 7.45 -8.61
CA SER A 361 -29.84 8.22 -7.72
C SER A 361 -31.29 7.87 -8.04
N ILE A 362 -32.06 7.50 -7.03
CA ILE A 362 -33.51 7.31 -7.12
C ILE A 362 -34.19 8.48 -6.42
N THR A 363 -35.29 8.98 -6.96
CA THR A 363 -36.19 9.92 -6.27
C THR A 363 -37.51 9.23 -6.00
N ILE A 364 -37.99 9.29 -4.76
CA ILE A 364 -39.31 8.79 -4.32
C ILE A 364 -40.18 9.99 -3.97
N GLY A 365 -41.45 9.98 -4.41
CA GLY A 365 -42.38 11.10 -4.22
C GLY A 365 -42.48 11.99 -5.45
N CYS A 366 -42.33 13.31 -5.30
CA CYS A 366 -42.34 14.26 -6.41
C CYS A 366 -41.08 14.06 -7.29
N PRO A 367 -41.23 13.66 -8.57
CA PRO A 367 -40.09 13.41 -9.45
C PRO A 367 -39.47 14.70 -10.01
N THR A 368 -40.08 15.85 -9.76
CA THR A 368 -39.67 17.17 -10.21
C THR A 368 -39.47 18.12 -9.03
N SER A 369 -38.91 19.31 -9.26
CA SER A 369 -38.79 20.31 -8.20
C SER A 369 -40.17 20.65 -7.62
N PRO A 370 -40.36 20.57 -6.28
CA PRO A 370 -41.63 20.92 -5.64
C PRO A 370 -42.06 22.36 -5.93
N VAL A 371 -43.36 22.56 -6.07
CA VAL A 371 -43.98 23.86 -6.36
C VAL A 371 -45.02 24.22 -5.30
N LEU A 372 -45.47 25.49 -5.32
CA LEU A 372 -46.48 25.98 -4.38
C LEU A 372 -47.82 25.26 -4.59
N GLY A 373 -48.26 24.50 -3.58
CA GLY A 373 -49.56 23.82 -3.58
C GLY A 373 -50.74 24.77 -3.32
N SER A 374 -51.95 24.30 -3.60
CA SER A 374 -53.21 25.05 -3.45
C SER A 374 -54.03 24.66 -2.21
N ALA A 375 -53.55 23.72 -1.40
CA ALA A 375 -54.20 23.28 -0.17
C ALA A 375 -53.17 22.87 0.91
N THR A 376 -53.47 23.18 2.16
CA THR A 376 -52.77 22.64 3.35
C THR A 376 -53.32 21.27 3.70
N VAL A 377 -52.43 20.36 4.06
CA VAL A 377 -52.78 18.99 4.43
C VAL A 377 -52.99 18.92 5.94
N ALA A 378 -53.88 18.06 6.44
CA ALA A 378 -54.05 17.91 7.88
C ALA A 378 -52.86 17.16 8.51
N ASP A 379 -52.59 17.40 9.79
CA ASP A 379 -51.59 16.68 10.59
C ASP A 379 -51.80 15.16 10.48
N ARG A 380 -50.87 14.43 9.84
CA ARG A 380 -50.89 12.96 9.77
C ARG A 380 -49.59 12.37 9.23
N VAL A 381 -49.46 11.06 9.42
CA VAL A 381 -48.40 10.22 8.85
C VAL A 381 -48.80 9.75 7.45
N TYR A 382 -47.86 9.83 6.51
CA TYR A 382 -47.98 9.36 5.13
C TYR A 382 -46.94 8.28 4.84
N VAL A 383 -47.32 7.23 4.12
CA VAL A 383 -46.43 6.14 3.70
C VAL A 383 -46.59 5.86 2.22
N PHE A 384 -45.51 5.92 1.45
CA PHE A 384 -45.53 5.66 0.02
C PHE A 384 -45.93 4.22 -0.30
N ALA A 385 -46.68 4.04 -1.40
CA ALA A 385 -47.34 2.78 -1.71
C ALA A 385 -46.36 1.65 -2.05
N ASN A 386 -45.28 1.97 -2.76
CA ASN A 386 -44.27 1.00 -3.18
C ASN A 386 -43.19 0.83 -2.10
N PRO A 387 -42.84 -0.42 -1.71
CA PRO A 387 -41.69 -0.65 -0.85
C PRO A 387 -40.39 -0.33 -1.62
N ALA A 388 -39.33 -0.06 -0.87
CA ALA A 388 -38.00 0.08 -1.44
C ALA A 388 -37.59 -1.24 -2.11
N THR A 389 -37.19 -1.17 -3.39
CA THR A 389 -36.76 -2.34 -4.20
C THR A 389 -35.27 -2.67 -4.03
N ALA A 390 -34.60 -1.96 -3.13
CA ALA A 390 -33.19 -2.11 -2.78
C ALA A 390 -32.98 -1.42 -1.43
N ASN A 391 -31.84 -1.64 -0.79
CA ASN A 391 -31.42 -0.82 0.33
C ASN A 391 -31.08 0.60 -0.17
N LEU A 392 -31.48 1.63 0.56
CA LEU A 392 -31.39 3.04 0.19
C LEU A 392 -30.83 3.87 1.35
N ILE A 393 -30.01 4.88 1.02
CA ILE A 393 -29.57 5.92 1.97
C ILE A 393 -30.00 7.32 1.49
N GLY A 394 -30.52 8.12 2.42
CA GLY A 394 -31.01 9.47 2.14
C GLY A 394 -29.92 10.37 1.59
N LYS A 395 -30.23 11.09 0.52
CA LYS A 395 -29.34 12.08 -0.12
C LYS A 395 -29.91 13.48 -0.07
N SER A 396 -31.17 13.65 -0.45
CA SER A 396 -31.76 14.99 -0.51
C SER A 396 -33.24 14.97 -0.15
N LEU A 397 -33.70 15.97 0.59
CA LEU A 397 -35.12 16.27 0.76
C LEU A 397 -35.44 17.55 0.00
N ASN A 398 -36.27 17.42 -1.05
CA ASN A 398 -36.87 18.56 -1.73
C ASN A 398 -38.34 18.65 -1.29
N ILE A 399 -38.75 19.75 -0.69
CA ILE A 399 -40.13 19.92 -0.20
C ILE A 399 -40.56 21.39 -0.32
N PHE A 400 -41.83 21.62 -0.67
CA PHE A 400 -42.46 22.93 -0.52
C PHE A 400 -43.32 22.96 0.75
N THR A 401 -43.17 23.99 1.57
CA THR A 401 -43.86 24.11 2.87
C THR A 401 -44.59 25.45 2.98
N ALA A 402 -45.73 25.50 3.68
CA ALA A 402 -46.49 26.74 3.89
C ALA A 402 -45.93 27.61 5.04
N GLY A 403 -45.21 26.99 5.97
CA GLY A 403 -44.63 27.59 7.16
C GLY A 403 -43.38 26.83 7.61
N SER A 404 -42.62 27.40 8.54
CA SER A 404 -41.46 26.73 9.13
C SER A 404 -41.87 25.65 10.12
N GLY A 405 -41.12 24.56 10.20
CA GLY A 405 -41.39 23.47 11.14
C GLY A 405 -40.42 22.31 10.99
N THR A 406 -40.83 21.14 11.47
CA THR A 406 -40.05 19.90 11.36
C THR A 406 -40.82 18.89 10.51
N VAL A 407 -40.11 18.25 9.59
CA VAL A 407 -40.58 17.08 8.82
C VAL A 407 -39.83 15.86 9.34
N LYS A 408 -40.56 14.83 9.74
CA LYS A 408 -39.97 13.56 10.19
C LYS A 408 -40.01 12.56 9.05
N LEU A 409 -38.86 12.12 8.57
CA LEU A 409 -38.77 11.04 7.59
C LEU A 409 -38.71 9.71 8.33
N ARG A 410 -39.46 8.71 7.88
CA ARG A 410 -39.58 7.42 8.54
C ARG A 410 -39.46 6.25 7.57
N ALA A 411 -38.88 5.15 8.04
CA ALA A 411 -38.97 3.84 7.39
C ALA A 411 -40.01 2.99 8.13
N PHE A 412 -40.90 2.32 7.40
CA PHE A 412 -41.97 1.49 7.94
C PHE A 412 -41.83 0.04 7.48
N SER A 413 -42.00 -0.90 8.41
CA SER A 413 -42.33 -2.28 8.05
C SER A 413 -43.84 -2.38 7.81
N LYS A 414 -44.25 -3.34 6.97
CA LYS A 414 -45.66 -3.62 6.68
C LYS A 414 -45.98 -5.09 6.94
N SER A 415 -47.01 -5.35 7.75
CA SER A 415 -47.56 -6.69 7.98
C SER A 415 -49.07 -6.67 7.79
N GLY A 416 -49.57 -7.39 6.78
CA GLY A 416 -50.96 -7.26 6.34
C GLY A 416 -51.25 -5.82 5.87
N ASN A 417 -52.12 -5.13 6.61
CA ASN A 417 -52.48 -3.72 6.35
C ASN A 417 -51.92 -2.76 7.41
N THR A 418 -51.09 -3.24 8.33
CA THR A 418 -50.51 -2.45 9.42
C THR A 418 -49.09 -2.01 9.07
N PHE A 419 -48.81 -0.73 9.25
CA PHE A 419 -47.51 -0.11 9.13
C PHE A 419 -46.95 0.20 10.51
N THR A 420 -45.67 -0.12 10.73
CA THR A 420 -44.97 0.15 11.99
C THR A 420 -43.63 0.83 11.71
N SER A 421 -43.45 2.02 12.28
CA SER A 421 -42.22 2.81 12.18
C SER A 421 -41.04 2.01 12.73
N GLN A 422 -39.95 1.98 11.97
CA GLN A 422 -38.70 1.29 12.33
C GLN A 422 -37.62 2.30 12.71
N ARG A 423 -37.53 3.37 11.92
CA ARG A 423 -36.46 4.38 12.01
C ARG A 423 -37.00 5.73 11.59
N GLU A 424 -36.51 6.78 12.24
CA GLU A 424 -36.93 8.17 12.02
C GLU A 424 -35.71 9.10 11.98
N VAL A 425 -35.76 10.09 11.08
CA VAL A 425 -34.91 11.28 11.17
C VAL A 425 -35.77 12.54 11.09
N SER A 426 -35.36 13.60 11.76
CA SER A 426 -36.05 14.89 11.75
C SER A 426 -35.28 15.91 10.92
N VAL A 427 -35.97 16.60 10.01
CA VAL A 427 -35.42 17.65 9.16
C VAL A 427 -36.15 18.96 9.43
N SER A 428 -35.40 20.01 9.76
CA SER A 428 -35.96 21.36 9.92
C SER A 428 -36.19 22.01 8.56
N VAL A 429 -37.34 22.64 8.37
CA VAL A 429 -37.73 23.27 7.10
C VAL A 429 -38.20 24.71 7.34
N ALA A 430 -37.88 25.61 6.43
CA ALA A 430 -38.37 26.99 6.41
C ALA A 430 -39.61 27.09 5.52
N ALA A 431 -40.39 28.19 5.61
CA ALA A 431 -41.52 28.42 4.70
C ALA A 431 -41.03 28.59 3.24
N GLY A 432 -41.70 27.95 2.28
CA GLY A 432 -41.35 27.99 0.85
C GLY A 432 -40.65 26.73 0.35
N LEU A 433 -39.88 26.86 -0.74
CA LEU A 433 -39.13 25.76 -1.33
C LEU A 433 -37.86 25.46 -0.51
N ASN A 434 -37.72 24.22 -0.08
CA ASN A 434 -36.54 23.71 0.61
C ASN A 434 -35.88 22.63 -0.24
N ALA A 435 -34.57 22.73 -0.43
CA ALA A 435 -33.71 21.70 -1.02
C ALA A 435 -32.59 21.41 -0.02
N ILE A 436 -32.75 20.35 0.75
CA ILE A 436 -31.92 20.05 1.91
C ILE A 436 -31.10 18.80 1.62
N ASP A 437 -29.78 18.88 1.81
CA ASP A 437 -28.92 17.71 1.83
C ASP A 437 -29.14 16.94 3.15
N ILE A 438 -29.41 15.64 3.04
CA ILE A 438 -29.68 14.78 4.20
C ILE A 438 -28.68 13.62 4.31
N THR A 439 -27.55 13.66 3.59
CA THR A 439 -26.53 12.60 3.64
C THR A 439 -25.99 12.35 5.05
N ASP A 440 -25.87 13.40 5.85
CA ASP A 440 -25.27 13.33 7.20
C ASP A 440 -26.24 12.80 8.26
N LEU A 441 -27.53 12.62 7.92
CA LEU A 441 -28.56 12.14 8.86
C LEU A 441 -28.61 10.61 8.97
N ASP A 442 -27.81 9.87 8.17
CA ASP A 442 -27.78 8.39 8.09
C ASP A 442 -29.18 7.74 7.97
N PHE A 443 -30.08 8.38 7.22
CA PHE A 443 -31.44 7.88 7.03
C PHE A 443 -31.46 6.70 6.05
N ARG A 444 -31.68 5.48 6.58
CA ARG A 444 -31.68 4.24 5.79
C ARG A 444 -33.08 3.62 5.65
N VAL A 445 -33.42 3.23 4.43
CA VAL A 445 -34.60 2.41 4.09
C VAL A 445 -34.11 1.12 3.46
N TYR A 446 -34.38 -0.02 4.07
CA TYR A 446 -33.94 -1.32 3.58
C TYR A 446 -34.92 -1.88 2.56
N GLU A 447 -34.46 -2.83 1.74
CA GLU A 447 -35.31 -3.52 0.76
C GLU A 447 -36.52 -4.15 1.45
N GLY A 448 -37.71 -3.92 0.89
CA GLY A 448 -38.99 -4.40 1.42
C GLY A 448 -39.66 -3.48 2.44
N GLU A 449 -38.97 -2.48 2.99
CA GLU A 449 -39.59 -1.46 3.84
C GLU A 449 -40.25 -0.36 3.00
N HIS A 450 -41.22 0.34 3.59
CA HIS A 450 -41.88 1.48 2.99
C HIS A 450 -41.32 2.80 3.52
N LEU A 451 -41.10 3.76 2.61
CA LEU A 451 -40.78 5.13 2.99
C LEU A 451 -42.05 5.85 3.46
N GLY A 452 -41.95 6.63 4.51
CA GLY A 452 -43.00 7.53 4.95
C GLY A 452 -42.46 8.80 5.57
N PHE A 453 -43.37 9.69 5.92
CA PHE A 453 -43.05 10.91 6.63
C PHE A 453 -44.23 11.40 7.46
N TYR A 454 -43.93 12.19 8.48
CA TYR A 454 -44.88 13.02 9.20
C TYR A 454 -44.55 14.49 8.96
N ALA A 455 -45.58 15.26 8.61
CA ALA A 455 -45.48 16.70 8.50
C ALA A 455 -46.75 17.34 9.08
N GLY A 456 -46.56 18.40 9.87
CA GLY A 456 -47.66 19.12 10.48
C GLY A 456 -48.48 19.95 9.49
N ALA A 457 -49.64 20.45 9.90
CA ALA A 457 -50.65 21.09 9.07
C ALA A 457 -50.19 22.38 8.38
N ASN A 458 -49.14 23.02 8.92
CA ASN A 458 -48.50 24.20 8.36
C ASN A 458 -47.18 23.90 7.63
N THR A 459 -46.72 22.66 7.64
CA THR A 459 -45.39 22.29 7.16
C THR A 459 -45.43 21.67 5.76
N TYR A 460 -46.61 21.32 5.23
CA TYR A 460 -46.71 20.57 3.98
C TYR A 460 -47.91 20.96 3.12
N VAL A 461 -47.71 20.98 1.79
CA VAL A 461 -48.74 21.40 0.80
C VAL A 461 -48.96 20.35 -0.27
N THR A 462 -50.16 20.36 -0.85
CA THR A 462 -50.54 19.55 -2.02
C THR A 462 -51.08 20.42 -3.14
N GLU A 463 -50.96 19.96 -4.38
CA GLU A 463 -51.63 20.58 -5.52
C GLU A 463 -53.05 20.04 -5.69
N SER A 464 -54.02 20.93 -6.00
CA SER A 464 -55.36 20.53 -6.41
C SER A 464 -55.37 20.10 -7.87
N GLY A 465 -56.12 19.04 -8.17
CA GLY A 465 -56.33 18.56 -9.53
C GLY A 465 -55.73 17.19 -9.80
N GLY A 466 -56.51 16.17 -9.42
CA GLY A 466 -56.50 14.83 -10.00
C GLY A 466 -55.29 13.95 -9.70
N ASN A 467 -55.56 12.65 -9.69
CA ASN A 467 -54.58 11.59 -9.57
C ASN A 467 -53.53 11.68 -10.71
N ASP A 468 -52.24 11.78 -10.38
CA ASP A 468 -51.12 11.70 -11.34
C ASP A 468 -50.23 10.49 -11.08
N THR A 469 -50.13 9.61 -12.08
CA THR A 469 -49.37 8.35 -12.02
C THR A 469 -47.85 8.54 -11.95
N ALA A 470 -47.35 9.76 -12.15
CA ALA A 470 -45.95 10.10 -11.97
C ALA A 470 -45.53 10.20 -10.48
N TYR A 471 -46.50 10.22 -9.55
CA TYR A 471 -46.27 10.24 -8.11
C TYR A 471 -46.54 8.85 -7.52
N ASP A 472 -45.73 8.44 -6.55
CA ASP A 472 -45.79 7.09 -5.96
C ASP A 472 -47.06 6.78 -5.15
N GLY A 473 -47.93 7.77 -4.89
CA GLY A 473 -49.13 7.61 -4.06
C GLY A 473 -48.83 7.09 -2.66
N GLY A 474 -49.84 6.72 -1.88
CA GLY A 474 -49.57 6.22 -0.52
C GLY A 474 -50.76 5.91 0.36
N TYR A 475 -50.44 5.32 1.50
CA TYR A 475 -51.30 5.08 2.65
C TYR A 475 -51.20 6.28 3.60
N PHE A 476 -52.26 6.53 4.35
CA PHE A 476 -52.27 7.61 5.33
C PHE A 476 -53.06 7.19 6.56
N ASP A 477 -52.61 7.67 7.71
CA ASP A 477 -53.38 7.46 8.93
C ASP A 477 -54.74 8.18 8.83
N ASN A 478 -55.80 7.39 9.00
CA ASN A 478 -57.20 7.77 8.84
C ASN A 478 -57.93 7.91 10.19
N ALA A 479 -57.21 7.85 11.31
CA ALA A 479 -57.82 7.85 12.64
C ALA A 479 -58.85 8.98 12.80
N SER A 480 -60.11 8.59 12.93
CA SER A 480 -61.30 9.44 13.13
C SER A 480 -61.33 10.15 14.49
N SER A 481 -60.18 10.34 15.14
CA SER A 481 -60.02 10.93 16.47
C SER A 481 -58.68 11.65 16.61
N GLY A 482 -58.52 12.76 15.87
CA GLY A 482 -57.41 13.70 16.02
C GLY A 482 -56.10 13.20 15.39
N GLY A 483 -55.84 13.63 14.15
CA GLY A 483 -54.61 13.33 13.43
C GLY A 483 -53.37 13.72 14.25
N GLY A 484 -52.46 12.76 14.39
CA GLY A 484 -51.28 12.86 15.24
C GLY A 484 -50.04 12.26 14.59
N ASP A 485 -48.94 12.34 15.32
CA ASP A 485 -47.66 11.76 14.94
C ASP A 485 -47.56 10.31 15.45
N ASP A 486 -48.13 9.37 14.69
CA ASP A 486 -48.26 7.97 15.12
C ASP A 486 -47.10 7.08 14.62
N ASP A 487 -46.56 6.25 15.51
CA ASP A 487 -45.51 5.28 15.18
C ASP A 487 -46.06 4.02 14.47
N GLY A 488 -47.38 3.89 14.33
CA GLY A 488 -47.99 2.84 13.51
C GLY A 488 -49.49 3.02 13.30
N PHE A 489 -49.96 2.60 12.13
CA PHE A 489 -51.37 2.70 11.73
C PHE A 489 -51.76 1.55 10.78
N SER A 490 -53.06 1.32 10.61
CA SER A 490 -53.57 0.36 9.64
C SER A 490 -54.38 1.06 8.56
N ASP A 491 -54.09 0.78 7.30
CA ASP A 491 -54.84 1.30 6.16
C ASP A 491 -54.98 0.21 5.08
N THR A 492 -56.21 0.01 4.60
CA THR A 492 -56.56 -1.02 3.63
C THR A 492 -56.62 -0.50 2.20
N SER A 493 -56.63 0.82 2.00
CA SER A 493 -56.88 1.45 0.70
C SER A 493 -55.91 2.60 0.43
N ALA A 494 -54.79 2.32 -0.24
CA ALA A 494 -53.86 3.36 -0.66
C ALA A 494 -54.57 4.40 -1.54
N ALA A 495 -54.34 5.69 -1.27
CA ALA A 495 -54.64 6.74 -2.21
C ALA A 495 -53.77 6.55 -3.45
N THR A 496 -54.42 6.28 -4.58
CA THR A 496 -53.72 6.24 -5.86
C THR A 496 -53.37 7.67 -6.24
N ALA A 497 -52.08 7.93 -6.50
CA ALA A 497 -51.64 9.07 -7.30
C ALA A 497 -51.92 10.50 -6.71
N PHE A 498 -51.76 10.67 -5.41
CA PHE A 498 -51.87 11.97 -4.73
C PHE A 498 -50.65 12.87 -5.02
N LYS A 499 -50.87 14.10 -5.54
CA LYS A 499 -49.80 15.05 -5.94
C LYS A 499 -49.12 15.72 -4.75
N MET A 500 -48.19 14.98 -4.19
CA MET A 500 -47.40 15.33 -3.03
C MET A 500 -46.21 16.23 -3.40
N GLN A 501 -46.13 17.47 -2.88
CA GLN A 501 -45.01 18.40 -3.18
C GLN A 501 -43.77 18.14 -2.29
N LEU A 502 -43.35 16.88 -2.23
CA LEU A 502 -42.15 16.39 -1.53
C LEU A 502 -41.50 15.28 -2.36
N GLY A 503 -40.22 15.43 -2.66
CA GLY A 503 -39.39 14.43 -3.34
C GLY A 503 -38.15 14.13 -2.50
N ILE A 504 -37.91 12.86 -2.21
CA ILE A 504 -36.76 12.41 -1.42
C ILE A 504 -35.82 11.65 -2.36
N GLY A 505 -34.60 12.17 -2.50
CA GLY A 505 -33.52 11.54 -3.24
C GLY A 505 -32.78 10.53 -2.37
N PHE A 506 -32.48 9.38 -2.94
CA PHE A 506 -31.72 8.29 -2.34
C PHE A 506 -30.56 7.88 -3.24
N LEU A 507 -29.51 7.37 -2.61
CA LEU A 507 -28.49 6.55 -3.26
C LEU A 507 -28.80 5.08 -2.98
N ARG A 508 -28.65 4.21 -3.98
CA ARG A 508 -28.73 2.76 -3.76
C ARG A 508 -27.56 2.30 -2.88
N TYR A 509 -27.89 1.66 -1.77
CA TYR A 509 -26.97 0.99 -0.88
C TYR A 509 -26.67 -0.40 -1.44
N ALA A 510 -25.52 -0.55 -2.06
CA ALA A 510 -25.06 -1.83 -2.57
C ALA A 510 -24.36 -2.63 -1.44
N ALA A 511 -25.13 -3.00 -0.41
CA ALA A 511 -24.65 -3.78 0.75
C ALA A 511 -24.01 -5.10 0.31
N ASP A 512 -24.60 -5.74 -0.70
CA ASP A 512 -24.18 -7.05 -1.20
C ASP A 512 -22.82 -6.97 -1.92
N THR A 513 -22.47 -5.79 -2.42
CA THR A 513 -21.15 -5.55 -2.99
C THR A 513 -20.16 -5.15 -1.92
N VAL A 514 -20.48 -4.40 -0.87
CA VAL A 514 -19.45 -4.08 0.14
C VAL A 514 -19.14 -5.28 1.03
N ALA A 515 -20.14 -6.03 1.52
CA ALA A 515 -19.89 -7.26 2.29
C ALA A 515 -19.36 -8.40 1.41
N GLY A 516 -19.82 -8.50 0.15
CA GLY A 516 -19.32 -9.45 -0.84
C GLY A 516 -17.94 -9.09 -1.39
N ILE A 517 -17.59 -7.81 -1.52
CA ILE A 517 -16.25 -7.32 -1.89
C ILE A 517 -15.34 -7.39 -0.67
N ILE A 518 -15.79 -7.13 0.55
CA ILE A 518 -14.99 -7.36 1.77
C ILE A 518 -14.76 -8.85 1.96
N SER A 519 -15.76 -9.71 1.76
CA SER A 519 -15.63 -11.17 1.83
C SER A 519 -14.77 -11.73 0.68
N ALA A 520 -14.96 -11.26 -0.56
CA ALA A 520 -14.16 -11.67 -1.71
C ALA A 520 -12.75 -11.08 -1.65
N ASN A 521 -12.56 -9.86 -1.13
CA ASN A 521 -11.25 -9.27 -0.89
C ASN A 521 -10.60 -9.87 0.34
N GLN A 522 -11.31 -10.29 1.38
CA GLN A 522 -10.75 -11.06 2.49
C GLN A 522 -10.41 -12.47 2.03
N THR A 523 -11.21 -13.09 1.17
CA THR A 523 -10.89 -14.42 0.60
C THR A 523 -9.73 -14.32 -0.39
N ALA A 524 -9.69 -13.29 -1.24
CA ALA A 524 -8.60 -13.05 -2.18
C ALA A 524 -7.34 -12.52 -1.48
N LEU A 525 -7.46 -11.71 -0.43
CA LEU A 525 -6.36 -11.28 0.43
C LEU A 525 -5.87 -12.47 1.23
N SER A 526 -6.72 -13.31 1.83
CA SER A 526 -6.30 -14.55 2.51
C SER A 526 -5.70 -15.57 1.54
N ALA A 527 -6.15 -15.63 0.29
CA ALA A 527 -5.53 -16.47 -0.74
C ALA A 527 -4.22 -15.88 -1.27
N ARG A 528 -4.09 -14.55 -1.37
CA ARG A 528 -2.86 -13.83 -1.72
C ARG A 528 -1.88 -13.80 -0.55
N LEU A 529 -2.37 -13.81 0.69
CA LEU A 529 -1.60 -13.93 1.92
C LEU A 529 -1.16 -15.38 2.09
N ALA A 530 -2.02 -16.36 1.81
CA ALA A 530 -1.62 -17.77 1.74
C ALA A 530 -0.66 -18.05 0.56
N ALA A 531 -0.79 -17.34 -0.56
CA ALA A 531 0.15 -17.42 -1.69
C ALA A 531 1.44 -16.63 -1.43
N ALA A 532 1.39 -15.51 -0.71
CA ALA A 532 2.56 -14.75 -0.26
C ALA A 532 3.26 -15.47 0.90
N GLU A 533 2.53 -16.16 1.76
CA GLU A 533 3.03 -17.10 2.77
C GLU A 533 3.62 -18.33 2.09
N ALA A 534 3.01 -18.82 1.00
CA ALA A 534 3.60 -19.87 0.16
C ALA A 534 4.83 -19.40 -0.64
N ASP A 535 4.90 -18.13 -1.05
CA ASP A 535 6.08 -17.50 -1.66
C ASP A 535 7.16 -17.23 -0.60
N ILE A 536 6.80 -16.87 0.64
CA ILE A 536 7.71 -16.79 1.80
C ILE A 536 8.24 -18.19 2.17
N VAL A 537 7.43 -19.23 2.02
CA VAL A 537 7.85 -20.64 2.12
C VAL A 537 8.64 -21.11 0.87
N GLY A 538 8.52 -20.40 -0.24
CA GLY A 538 9.17 -20.66 -1.53
C GLY A 538 10.52 -19.96 -1.74
N ILE A 539 10.91 -18.99 -0.90
CA ILE A 539 12.29 -18.48 -0.85
C ILE A 539 13.15 -19.50 -0.12
N GLY A 540 13.54 -20.55 -0.84
CA GLY A 540 14.61 -21.48 -0.49
C GLY A 540 16.02 -20.84 -0.49
N ALA A 541 16.12 -19.55 -0.17
CA ALA A 541 17.32 -18.99 0.44
C ALA A 541 16.93 -18.69 1.88
N ALA A 542 17.34 -19.58 2.81
CA ALA A 542 17.22 -19.30 4.23
C ALA A 542 17.70 -17.87 4.48
N LEU A 543 16.80 -17.00 4.95
CA LEU A 543 17.17 -15.64 5.32
C LEU A 543 18.42 -15.71 6.20
N PRO A 544 19.40 -14.80 5.99
CA PRO A 544 20.64 -14.87 6.73
C PRO A 544 20.37 -14.83 8.23
N LEU A 545 21.16 -15.54 9.03
CA LEU A 545 21.07 -15.42 10.48
C LEU A 545 21.34 -13.97 10.90
N PRO A 546 20.55 -13.43 11.84
CA PRO A 546 20.68 -12.05 12.23
C PRO A 546 22.01 -11.82 12.95
N LYS A 547 22.60 -10.65 12.69
CA LYS A 547 23.82 -10.17 13.34
C LYS A 547 23.54 -9.16 14.44
N ALA A 548 22.25 -8.89 14.69
CA ALA A 548 21.77 -7.88 15.60
C ALA A 548 20.43 -8.33 16.20
N PHE A 549 20.14 -7.93 17.43
CA PHE A 549 18.93 -8.31 18.13
C PHE A 549 18.25 -7.10 18.79
N VAL A 550 16.92 -7.12 18.81
CA VAL A 550 16.11 -6.24 19.66
C VAL A 550 15.63 -7.01 20.88
N ILE A 551 15.78 -6.42 22.07
CA ILE A 551 15.22 -6.97 23.31
C ILE A 551 13.76 -6.53 23.40
N VAL A 552 12.86 -7.50 23.60
CA VAL A 552 11.46 -7.25 23.90
C VAL A 552 11.21 -7.68 25.34
N TRP A 553 11.04 -6.72 26.25
CA TRP A 553 10.73 -6.99 27.65
C TRP A 553 9.21 -7.05 27.83
N GLY A 554 8.67 -8.27 27.83
CA GLY A 554 7.25 -8.54 28.00
C GLY A 554 6.83 -8.53 29.47
N VAL A 555 5.82 -7.73 29.83
CA VAL A 555 5.19 -7.69 31.15
C VAL A 555 3.67 -7.83 31.01
N GLY A 556 3.00 -8.33 32.05
CA GLY A 556 1.54 -8.41 32.07
C GLY A 556 1.01 -9.74 32.56
N GLN A 557 -0.13 -10.18 32.04
CA GLN A 557 -0.84 -11.35 32.54
C GLN A 557 -0.98 -12.48 31.52
N SER A 558 -2.09 -13.23 31.55
CA SER A 558 -2.23 -14.46 30.79
C SER A 558 -2.15 -14.31 29.27
N PRO A 559 -2.60 -13.20 28.64
CA PRO A 559 -2.35 -12.99 27.20
C PRO A 559 -0.85 -12.80 26.90
N MET A 560 -0.09 -12.16 27.79
CA MET A 560 1.38 -12.04 27.65
C MET A 560 2.06 -13.40 27.83
N SER A 561 1.71 -14.18 28.86
CA SER A 561 2.38 -15.44 29.14
C SER A 561 1.99 -16.60 28.21
N GLY A 562 0.89 -16.45 27.45
CA GLY A 562 0.40 -17.46 26.52
C GLY A 562 -0.55 -18.47 27.16
N ARG A 563 -1.70 -18.70 26.52
CA ARG A 563 -2.75 -19.60 27.00
C ARG A 563 -3.38 -20.46 25.91
N ALA A 564 -3.01 -20.27 24.66
CA ALA A 564 -3.61 -21.05 23.57
C ALA A 564 -3.30 -22.54 23.77
N ASP A 565 -4.30 -23.40 23.58
CA ASP A 565 -4.15 -24.85 23.73
C ASP A 565 -3.18 -25.46 22.72
N GLU A 566 -3.03 -24.81 21.57
CA GLU A 566 -2.08 -25.18 20.53
C GLU A 566 -0.84 -24.28 20.60
N LEU A 567 0.34 -24.87 20.36
CA LEU A 567 1.59 -24.12 20.18
C LEU A 567 1.56 -23.41 18.83
N SER A 568 2.24 -22.27 18.71
CA SER A 568 2.34 -21.56 17.44
C SER A 568 2.96 -22.47 16.37
N PRO A 569 2.32 -22.63 15.19
CA PRO A 569 2.92 -23.32 14.05
C PRO A 569 4.05 -22.50 13.43
N VAL A 570 4.21 -21.22 13.81
CA VAL A 570 5.26 -20.35 13.30
C VAL A 570 6.63 -20.80 13.81
N VAL A 571 7.49 -21.18 12.88
CA VAL A 571 8.87 -21.60 13.18
C VAL A 571 9.83 -20.43 13.03
N VAL A 572 10.40 -19.98 14.13
CA VAL A 572 11.53 -19.04 14.11
C VAL A 572 12.80 -19.84 13.76
N PRO A 573 13.56 -19.46 12.71
CA PRO A 573 14.80 -20.14 12.36
C PRO A 573 15.77 -20.23 13.56
N THR A 574 16.48 -21.34 13.70
CA THR A 574 17.41 -21.52 14.83
C THR A 574 18.50 -20.45 14.80
N GLY A 575 18.61 -19.66 15.86
CA GLY A 575 19.53 -18.52 15.95
C GLY A 575 18.95 -17.20 15.43
N ALA A 576 17.74 -17.19 14.86
CA ALA A 576 17.05 -15.98 14.43
C ALA A 576 16.23 -15.29 15.55
N GLY A 577 15.98 -15.99 16.65
CA GLY A 577 15.35 -15.42 17.83
C GLY A 577 15.56 -16.28 19.07
N TYR A 578 15.49 -15.62 20.22
CA TYR A 578 15.64 -16.24 21.53
C TYR A 578 14.45 -15.90 22.43
N LYS A 579 14.09 -16.83 23.31
CA LYS A 579 13.30 -16.56 24.52
C LYS A 579 14.19 -16.68 25.74
N TYR A 580 13.86 -15.95 26.79
CA TYR A 580 14.41 -16.21 28.11
C TYR A 580 13.75 -17.46 28.72
N GLN A 581 14.53 -18.47 29.08
CA GLN A 581 14.04 -19.71 29.68
C GLN A 581 14.16 -19.64 31.20
N HIS A 582 13.02 -19.51 31.88
CA HIS A 582 12.94 -19.25 33.31
C HIS A 582 13.39 -20.41 34.21
N SER A 583 13.42 -21.64 33.70
CA SER A 583 13.83 -22.84 34.45
C SER A 583 15.35 -23.04 34.48
N THR A 584 16.03 -22.58 33.44
CA THR A 584 17.47 -22.77 33.22
C THR A 584 18.24 -21.46 33.26
N PHE A 585 17.53 -20.33 33.33
CA PHE A 585 18.06 -18.97 33.40
C PHE A 585 18.96 -18.63 32.20
N ASP A 586 18.65 -19.16 31.02
CA ASP A 586 19.41 -18.97 29.78
C ASP A 586 18.49 -18.62 28.59
N LEU A 587 19.07 -18.06 27.54
CA LEU A 587 18.42 -17.80 26.27
C LEU A 587 18.38 -19.08 25.44
N GLN A 588 17.16 -19.49 25.10
CA GLN A 588 16.87 -20.64 24.24
C GLN A 588 16.22 -20.20 22.94
N PRO A 589 16.22 -21.04 21.88
CA PRO A 589 15.51 -20.71 20.64
C PRO A 589 14.07 -20.26 20.92
N LEU A 590 13.64 -19.17 20.27
CA LEU A 590 12.31 -18.61 20.45
C LEU A 590 11.25 -19.58 19.96
N LYS A 591 10.62 -20.27 20.90
CA LYS A 591 9.54 -21.24 20.69
C LYS A 591 8.60 -21.24 21.88
N ASP A 592 7.35 -21.59 21.65
CA ASP A 592 6.41 -21.82 22.72
C ASP A 592 6.83 -23.01 23.61
N PRO A 593 6.43 -23.01 24.90
CA PRO A 593 5.80 -21.90 25.61
C PRO A 593 6.81 -20.78 25.91
N THR A 594 6.44 -19.52 25.72
CA THR A 594 7.31 -18.39 26.09
C THR A 594 7.09 -17.90 27.51
N GLY A 595 5.90 -18.09 28.09
CA GLY A 595 5.65 -17.83 29.51
C GLY A 595 6.10 -18.97 30.43
N TYR A 596 6.07 -18.72 31.73
CA TYR A 596 6.63 -19.61 32.75
C TYR A 596 5.69 -19.97 33.90
N ASP A 597 4.52 -19.35 33.96
CA ASP A 597 3.55 -19.66 35.01
C ASP A 597 2.88 -21.03 34.76
N ALA A 598 2.24 -21.59 35.79
CA ALA A 598 1.66 -22.94 35.72
C ALA A 598 0.64 -23.12 34.58
N GLY A 599 -0.08 -22.06 34.20
CA GLY A 599 -1.01 -22.10 33.08
C GLY A 599 -0.31 -22.13 31.73
N ALA A 600 0.80 -21.40 31.58
CA ALA A 600 1.60 -21.39 30.33
C ALA A 600 2.34 -22.72 30.09
N LEU A 601 2.67 -23.45 31.17
CA LEU A 601 3.40 -24.73 31.11
C LEU A 601 2.48 -25.96 31.14
N ALA A 602 1.17 -25.76 31.26
CA ALA A 602 0.20 -26.86 31.28
C ALA A 602 0.15 -27.60 29.93
N ASP A 603 -0.22 -28.88 29.97
CA ASP A 603 -0.48 -29.73 28.79
C ASP A 603 0.67 -29.82 27.76
N GLY A 604 1.91 -29.70 28.22
CA GLY A 604 3.10 -29.72 27.36
C GLY A 604 3.52 -28.33 26.84
N GLY A 605 2.86 -27.28 27.31
CA GLY A 605 3.10 -25.89 26.95
C GLY A 605 1.90 -25.29 26.21
N LYS A 606 1.70 -23.99 26.39
CA LYS A 606 0.66 -23.21 25.70
C LYS A 606 1.26 -22.26 24.69
N GLY A 607 0.50 -21.99 23.63
CA GLY A 607 0.86 -21.06 22.58
C GLY A 607 0.81 -19.60 23.04
N SER A 608 1.71 -18.80 22.47
CA SER A 608 1.82 -17.36 22.73
C SER A 608 2.06 -16.61 21.43
N PHE A 609 2.00 -15.28 21.47
CA PHE A 609 2.32 -14.45 20.30
C PHE A 609 3.84 -14.30 20.05
N GLY A 610 4.69 -14.84 20.92
CA GLY A 610 6.14 -14.66 20.88
C GLY A 610 6.82 -15.19 19.61
N PRO A 611 6.56 -16.45 19.18
CA PRO A 611 7.12 -17.00 17.94
C PRO A 611 6.72 -16.19 16.70
N SER A 612 5.45 -15.82 16.57
CA SER A 612 4.95 -14.99 15.47
C SER A 612 5.65 -13.61 15.44
N LEU A 613 5.78 -12.94 16.59
CA LEU A 613 6.50 -11.68 16.71
C LEU A 613 7.96 -11.80 16.25
N GLY A 614 8.67 -12.81 16.74
CA GLY A 614 10.07 -13.04 16.38
C GLY A 614 10.27 -13.31 14.89
N CYS A 615 9.39 -14.12 14.31
CA CYS A 615 9.42 -14.43 12.88
C CYS A 615 9.10 -13.18 12.03
N ALA A 616 8.08 -12.42 12.42
CA ALA A 616 7.66 -11.21 11.70
C ALA A 616 8.76 -10.13 11.70
N VAL A 617 9.43 -9.89 12.84
CA VAL A 617 10.59 -8.96 12.90
C VAL A 617 11.75 -9.46 12.03
N HIS A 618 12.05 -10.76 12.07
CA HIS A 618 13.10 -11.35 11.25
C HIS A 618 12.81 -11.21 9.75
N ALA A 619 11.57 -11.46 9.35
CA ALA A 619 11.11 -11.31 7.97
C ALA A 619 11.11 -9.85 7.52
N ALA A 620 10.53 -8.93 8.32
CA ALA A 620 10.46 -7.49 8.01
C ALA A 620 11.85 -6.85 7.86
N THR A 621 12.87 -7.42 8.51
CA THR A 621 14.25 -6.94 8.41
C THR A 621 15.08 -7.68 7.36
N HIS A 622 14.47 -8.56 6.54
CA HIS A 622 15.18 -9.42 5.58
C HIS A 622 16.31 -10.24 6.23
N GLY A 623 16.06 -10.75 7.43
CA GLY A 623 16.98 -11.56 8.22
C GLY A 623 18.03 -10.79 9.03
N ARG A 624 18.04 -9.45 8.96
CA ARG A 624 19.10 -8.63 9.58
C ARG A 624 19.00 -8.55 11.11
N VAL A 625 17.79 -8.55 11.65
CA VAL A 625 17.52 -8.37 13.08
C VAL A 625 16.70 -9.55 13.61
N GLY A 626 17.11 -10.09 14.75
CA GLY A 626 16.37 -11.09 15.51
C GLY A 626 15.70 -10.50 16.76
N VAL A 627 14.84 -11.29 17.40
CA VAL A 627 14.17 -10.89 18.65
C VAL A 627 14.72 -11.70 19.82
N ILE A 628 15.01 -11.03 20.93
CA ILE A 628 15.20 -11.67 22.24
C ILE A 628 13.97 -11.32 23.07
N PHE A 629 13.07 -12.28 23.22
CA PHE A 629 11.82 -12.10 23.96
C PHE A 629 12.00 -12.51 25.42
N VAL A 630 12.08 -11.50 26.29
CA VAL A 630 12.15 -11.67 27.74
C VAL A 630 10.72 -11.57 28.28
N ASN A 631 9.98 -12.68 28.18
CA ASN A 631 8.57 -12.74 28.56
C ASN A 631 8.42 -12.96 30.07
N THR A 632 8.14 -11.90 30.83
CA THR A 632 7.93 -11.96 32.28
C THR A 632 6.46 -11.96 32.69
N GLY A 633 5.53 -12.17 31.74
CA GLY A 633 4.09 -12.21 32.01
C GLY A 633 3.69 -13.32 32.99
N TYR A 634 2.67 -13.06 33.80
CA TYR A 634 2.17 -14.02 34.78
C TYR A 634 0.64 -13.96 34.91
N GLY A 635 -0.05 -15.05 34.61
CA GLY A 635 -1.52 -15.09 34.56
C GLY A 635 -2.23 -14.71 35.87
N GLY A 636 -3.39 -14.05 35.71
CA GLY A 636 -4.28 -13.71 36.83
C GLY A 636 -3.80 -12.56 37.72
N THR A 637 -2.93 -11.69 37.21
CA THR A 637 -2.28 -10.62 37.99
C THR A 637 -2.84 -9.24 37.70
N SER A 638 -2.94 -8.41 38.75
CA SER A 638 -3.38 -7.01 38.68
C SER A 638 -2.20 -6.04 38.70
N LEU A 639 -2.30 -4.92 37.98
CA LEU A 639 -1.27 -3.89 38.02
C LEU A 639 -1.11 -3.28 39.41
N LEU A 640 -2.23 -3.06 40.12
CA LEU A 640 -2.26 -2.33 41.38
C LEU A 640 -1.66 -3.14 42.54
N THR A 641 -1.70 -4.47 42.49
CA THR A 641 -1.25 -5.33 43.59
C THR A 641 0.01 -6.11 43.23
N ASP A 642 -0.02 -6.86 42.14
CA ASP A 642 1.01 -7.85 41.82
C ASP A 642 2.23 -7.22 41.16
N TRP A 643 1.99 -6.19 40.33
CA TRP A 643 3.00 -5.44 39.59
C TRP A 643 3.38 -4.10 40.23
N ALA A 644 2.81 -3.77 41.40
CA ALA A 644 3.22 -2.64 42.21
C ALA A 644 4.71 -2.72 42.57
N SER A 645 5.30 -1.61 43.06
CA SER A 645 6.71 -1.55 43.43
C SER A 645 7.13 -2.59 44.48
N SER A 646 6.24 -2.91 45.44
CA SER A 646 6.41 -3.99 46.43
C SER A 646 5.81 -5.34 45.97
N GLY A 647 5.26 -5.38 44.76
CA GLY A 647 4.60 -6.52 44.18
C GLY A 647 5.58 -7.66 43.86
N THR A 648 5.13 -8.89 44.10
CA THR A 648 5.98 -10.07 43.87
C THR A 648 6.29 -10.28 42.39
N ARG A 649 5.40 -9.86 41.48
CA ARG A 649 5.60 -10.04 40.04
C ARG A 649 6.59 -9.05 39.48
N TRP A 650 6.54 -7.79 39.93
CA TRP A 650 7.58 -6.82 39.59
C TRP A 650 8.96 -7.29 40.03
N THR A 651 9.07 -7.78 41.28
CA THR A 651 10.35 -8.27 41.82
C THR A 651 10.88 -9.46 41.02
N ALA A 652 10.01 -10.39 40.62
CA ALA A 652 10.40 -11.52 39.78
C ALA A 652 10.82 -11.06 38.36
N ALA A 653 10.04 -10.19 37.73
CA ALA A 653 10.26 -9.73 36.37
C ALA A 653 11.60 -9.00 36.21
N LYS A 654 11.95 -8.11 37.14
CA LYS A 654 13.23 -7.39 37.08
C LYS A 654 14.44 -8.31 37.26
N ASN A 655 14.37 -9.28 38.17
CA ASN A 655 15.45 -10.26 38.37
C ASN A 655 15.62 -11.18 37.14
N GLN A 656 14.50 -11.56 36.50
CA GLN A 656 14.53 -12.35 35.27
C GLN A 656 15.10 -11.55 34.10
N PHE A 657 14.79 -10.27 34.02
CA PHE A 657 15.37 -9.36 33.05
C PHE A 657 16.89 -9.24 33.24
N ASP A 658 17.37 -9.07 34.48
CA ASP A 658 18.80 -9.03 34.80
C ASP A 658 19.52 -10.30 34.35
N ASN A 659 18.98 -11.48 34.69
CA ASN A 659 19.54 -12.76 34.24
C ASN A 659 19.55 -12.89 32.71
N ALA A 660 18.56 -12.34 32.01
CA ALA A 660 18.54 -12.33 30.55
C ALA A 660 19.66 -11.44 29.99
N LEU A 661 19.93 -10.29 30.60
CA LEU A 661 21.05 -9.42 30.21
C LEU A 661 22.40 -10.10 30.45
N ASP A 662 22.56 -10.80 31.58
CA ASP A 662 23.78 -11.58 31.88
C ASP A 662 24.05 -12.65 30.81
N ASP A 663 23.00 -13.35 30.35
CA ASP A 663 23.17 -14.38 29.31
C ASP A 663 23.33 -13.79 27.89
N ILE A 664 22.76 -12.60 27.62
CA ILE A 664 23.06 -11.81 26.41
C ILE A 664 24.55 -11.48 26.34
N LEU A 665 25.12 -10.99 27.44
CA LEU A 665 26.55 -10.68 27.57
C LEU A 665 27.39 -11.95 27.38
N ALA A 666 27.04 -13.04 28.08
CA ALA A 666 27.76 -14.31 27.99
C ALA A 666 27.79 -14.86 26.56
N LYS A 667 26.68 -14.72 25.81
CA LYS A 667 26.56 -15.13 24.40
C LYS A 667 27.11 -14.10 23.40
N LYS A 668 27.51 -12.91 23.87
CA LYS A 668 28.02 -11.81 23.05
C LYS A 668 27.07 -11.41 21.93
N LEU A 669 25.77 -11.37 22.22
CA LEU A 669 24.76 -10.99 21.25
C LEU A 669 24.77 -9.47 21.04
N ASN A 670 24.78 -9.03 19.79
CA ASN A 670 24.78 -7.62 19.45
C ASN A 670 23.38 -7.02 19.60
N ILE A 671 23.16 -6.19 20.61
CA ILE A 671 21.86 -5.54 20.86
C ILE A 671 21.80 -4.17 20.19
N VAL A 672 20.81 -3.98 19.32
CA VAL A 672 20.58 -2.73 18.56
C VAL A 672 19.32 -1.98 19.00
N GLY A 673 18.57 -2.55 19.94
CA GLY A 673 17.32 -1.98 20.40
C GLY A 673 16.78 -2.67 21.65
N ILE A 674 15.91 -1.95 22.35
CA ILE A 674 15.09 -2.46 23.45
C ILE A 674 13.74 -1.76 23.48
N VAL A 675 12.69 -2.54 23.73
CA VAL A 675 11.31 -2.05 23.88
C VAL A 675 10.57 -2.85 24.95
N GLY A 676 9.77 -2.16 25.75
CA GLY A 676 8.81 -2.81 26.64
C GLY A 676 7.56 -3.22 25.85
N LEU A 677 6.99 -4.37 26.20
CA LEU A 677 5.71 -4.83 25.66
C LEU A 677 4.79 -5.18 26.82
N ILE A 678 3.57 -4.67 26.83
CA ILE A 678 2.59 -4.94 27.89
C ILE A 678 1.28 -5.49 27.31
N ALA A 679 0.87 -6.66 27.82
CA ALA A 679 -0.45 -7.24 27.60
C ALA A 679 -1.08 -7.56 28.96
N GLN A 680 -1.83 -6.58 29.48
CA GLN A 680 -2.36 -6.60 30.83
C GLN A 680 -3.63 -5.75 30.91
N GLY A 681 -4.63 -6.21 31.66
CA GLY A 681 -5.74 -5.36 32.08
C GLY A 681 -6.99 -6.12 32.49
N GLU A 682 -7.09 -7.40 32.12
CA GLU A 682 -8.28 -8.22 32.33
C GLU A 682 -8.60 -8.38 33.82
N LYS A 683 -7.60 -8.66 34.67
CA LYS A 683 -7.82 -8.79 36.12
C LYS A 683 -8.27 -7.49 36.77
N ASP A 684 -7.77 -6.36 36.28
CA ASP A 684 -8.19 -5.03 36.76
C ASP A 684 -9.59 -4.66 36.25
N GLY A 685 -9.96 -5.11 35.05
CA GLY A 685 -11.32 -5.05 34.52
C GLY A 685 -12.30 -5.80 35.42
N ASP A 686 -11.98 -7.07 35.75
CA ASP A 686 -12.76 -7.87 36.70
C ASP A 686 -12.88 -7.19 38.08
N ASN A 687 -11.81 -6.56 38.55
CA ASN A 687 -11.81 -5.83 39.82
C ASN A 687 -12.71 -4.58 39.79
N ILE A 688 -12.76 -3.86 38.65
CA ILE A 688 -13.69 -2.74 38.44
C ILE A 688 -15.13 -3.25 38.46
N ASP A 689 -15.43 -4.32 37.72
CA ASP A 689 -16.78 -4.91 37.67
C ASP A 689 -17.22 -5.44 39.04
N ALA A 690 -16.30 -6.02 39.81
CA ALA A 690 -16.54 -6.48 41.17
C ALA A 690 -16.53 -5.34 42.22
N ALA A 691 -16.35 -4.08 41.80
CA ALA A 691 -16.29 -2.89 42.67
C ALA A 691 -15.29 -3.01 43.84
N THR A 692 -14.14 -3.67 43.61
CA THR A 692 -13.12 -3.93 44.66
C THR A 692 -12.22 -2.71 44.95
N GLY A 693 -12.64 -1.51 44.55
CA GLY A 693 -11.88 -0.26 44.72
C GLY A 693 -10.88 0.04 43.62
N THR A 694 -10.73 -0.83 42.61
CA THR A 694 -9.98 -0.51 41.39
C THR A 694 -10.77 0.49 40.56
N THR A 695 -10.10 1.51 40.02
CA THR A 695 -10.70 2.53 39.14
C THR A 695 -9.85 2.71 37.90
N LYS A 696 -10.44 3.23 36.82
CA LYS A 696 -9.73 3.62 35.61
C LYS A 696 -8.52 4.52 35.89
N ALA A 697 -8.67 5.52 36.76
CA ALA A 697 -7.60 6.43 37.15
C ALA A 697 -6.47 5.72 37.92
N ALA A 698 -6.82 4.84 38.87
CA ALA A 698 -5.84 4.06 39.61
C ALA A 698 -5.06 3.10 38.70
N TYR A 699 -5.72 2.51 37.70
CA TYR A 699 -5.07 1.69 36.67
C TYR A 699 -4.05 2.50 35.85
N LYS A 700 -4.44 3.69 35.34
CA LYS A 700 -3.52 4.56 34.60
C LYS A 700 -2.29 4.94 35.43
N ALA A 701 -2.49 5.30 36.69
CA ALA A 701 -1.40 5.63 37.60
C ALA A 701 -0.45 4.45 37.84
N ALA A 702 -0.98 3.26 38.09
CA ALA A 702 -0.19 2.05 38.28
C ALA A 702 0.58 1.64 37.01
N PHE A 703 -0.03 1.83 35.83
CA PHE A 703 0.60 1.60 34.54
C PHE A 703 1.82 2.50 34.33
N LEU A 704 1.66 3.81 34.53
CA LEU A 704 2.76 4.78 34.39
C LEU A 704 3.87 4.53 35.42
N ASP A 705 3.52 4.18 36.66
CA ASP A 705 4.50 3.78 37.69
C ASP A 705 5.30 2.54 37.27
N LEU A 706 4.64 1.51 36.72
CA LEU A 706 5.33 0.33 36.20
C LEU A 706 6.27 0.68 35.04
N HIS A 707 5.79 1.49 34.09
CA HIS A 707 6.60 1.93 32.96
C HIS A 707 7.84 2.70 33.40
N GLU A 708 7.69 3.61 34.34
CA GLU A 708 8.79 4.37 34.94
C GLU A 708 9.80 3.45 35.62
N ARG A 709 9.33 2.47 36.38
CA ARG A 709 10.18 1.47 37.02
C ARG A 709 10.94 0.60 36.01
N MET A 710 10.29 0.16 34.93
CA MET A 710 10.96 -0.59 33.86
C MET A 710 12.06 0.24 33.21
N LYS A 711 11.76 1.50 32.86
CA LYS A 711 12.71 2.45 32.28
C LYS A 711 13.95 2.62 33.17
N ASN A 712 13.72 2.86 34.46
CA ASN A 712 14.79 3.08 35.43
C ASN A 712 15.60 1.80 35.68
N HIS A 713 14.95 0.64 35.75
CA HIS A 713 15.64 -0.64 35.94
C HIS A 713 16.52 -1.03 34.74
N ALA A 714 16.05 -0.75 33.51
CA ALA A 714 16.86 -0.94 32.31
C ALA A 714 18.01 0.06 32.16
N GLY A 715 18.10 1.07 33.03
CA GLY A 715 19.13 2.11 33.00
C GLY A 715 19.00 3.10 31.84
N LEU A 716 17.77 3.30 31.31
CA LEU A 716 17.55 4.09 30.10
C LEU A 716 16.94 5.46 30.42
N GLY A 717 17.36 6.50 29.69
CA GLY A 717 16.69 7.81 29.73
C GLY A 717 15.28 7.80 29.11
N ARG A 718 14.99 6.80 28.26
CA ARG A 718 13.69 6.56 27.62
C ARG A 718 13.56 5.06 27.33
N LEU A 719 12.42 4.46 27.69
CA LEU A 719 12.04 3.11 27.29
C LEU A 719 10.68 3.20 26.58
N PRO A 720 10.59 2.98 25.27
CA PRO A 720 9.30 2.86 24.59
C PRO A 720 8.52 1.66 25.16
N LEU A 721 7.22 1.84 25.37
CA LEU A 721 6.33 0.78 25.84
C LEU A 721 5.20 0.57 24.83
N VAL A 722 5.07 -0.66 24.32
CA VAL A 722 4.07 -1.05 23.34
C VAL A 722 2.94 -1.79 24.03
N VAL A 723 1.69 -1.41 23.75
CA VAL A 723 0.49 -1.92 24.40
C VAL A 723 -0.26 -2.88 23.50
N VAL A 724 -0.55 -4.08 23.99
CA VAL A 724 -1.62 -4.94 23.46
C VAL A 724 -2.88 -4.59 24.23
N GLN A 725 -3.83 -3.94 23.56
CA GLN A 725 -5.09 -3.53 24.18
C GLN A 725 -5.85 -4.77 24.63
N THR A 726 -6.43 -4.70 25.82
CA THR A 726 -7.29 -5.76 26.35
C THR A 726 -8.44 -6.05 25.38
N GLY A 727 -8.79 -7.32 25.20
CA GLY A 727 -9.87 -7.75 24.32
C GLY A 727 -11.25 -7.65 24.97
N VAL A 728 -12.19 -8.42 24.43
CA VAL A 728 -13.51 -8.67 25.04
C VAL A 728 -13.56 -10.09 25.60
N ARG A 729 -14.40 -10.32 26.60
CA ARG A 729 -14.63 -11.68 27.11
C ARG A 729 -15.60 -12.43 26.19
N ASN A 730 -15.51 -13.76 26.17
CA ASN A 730 -16.41 -14.59 25.35
C ASN A 730 -17.85 -14.60 25.87
N ASP A 731 -18.08 -14.20 27.12
CA ASP A 731 -19.40 -14.05 27.74
C ASP A 731 -19.96 -12.62 27.66
N GLY A 732 -19.29 -11.73 26.92
CA GLY A 732 -19.75 -10.37 26.64
C GLY A 732 -18.80 -9.29 27.14
N ASP A 733 -18.99 -8.08 26.62
CA ASP A 733 -18.15 -6.94 26.97
C ASP A 733 -18.67 -6.20 28.21
N THR A 734 -17.86 -6.16 29.27
CA THR A 734 -18.24 -5.58 30.56
C THR A 734 -17.78 -4.13 30.70
N THR A 735 -18.40 -3.42 31.65
CA THR A 735 -18.05 -2.02 31.95
C THR A 735 -16.58 -1.89 32.37
N GLY A 736 -16.07 -2.80 33.20
CA GLY A 736 -14.69 -2.82 33.64
C GLY A 736 -13.71 -2.95 32.47
N TYR A 737 -13.95 -3.90 31.57
CA TYR A 737 -13.11 -4.09 30.38
C TYR A 737 -13.18 -2.88 29.42
N GLN A 738 -14.35 -2.27 29.25
CA GLN A 738 -14.49 -1.01 28.50
C GLN A 738 -13.67 0.12 29.12
N GLN A 739 -13.69 0.26 30.45
CA GLN A 739 -12.90 1.27 31.15
C GLN A 739 -11.39 1.03 31.03
N ILE A 740 -10.93 -0.22 31.11
CA ILE A 740 -9.53 -0.60 30.90
C ILE A 740 -9.07 -0.28 29.48
N ARG A 741 -9.85 -0.67 28.46
CA ARG A 741 -9.50 -0.34 27.06
C ARG A 741 -9.46 1.16 26.82
N ALA A 742 -10.40 1.91 27.40
CA ALA A 742 -10.39 3.36 27.33
C ALA A 742 -9.16 3.96 28.05
N ALA A 743 -8.74 3.40 29.19
CA ALA A 743 -7.52 3.84 29.87
C ALA A 743 -6.27 3.58 29.03
N GLN A 744 -6.16 2.41 28.41
CA GLN A 744 -5.04 2.07 27.51
C GLN A 744 -4.99 3.00 26.30
N GLY A 745 -6.16 3.34 25.71
CA GLY A 745 -6.24 4.33 24.63
C GLY A 745 -5.80 5.73 25.07
N GLU A 746 -6.25 6.18 26.25
CA GLU A 746 -5.82 7.46 26.82
C GLU A 746 -4.33 7.49 27.15
N LEU A 747 -3.77 6.41 27.72
CA LEU A 747 -2.33 6.32 28.00
C LEU A 747 -1.48 6.49 26.75
N VAL A 748 -1.90 5.90 25.63
CA VAL A 748 -1.25 6.07 24.33
C VAL A 748 -1.40 7.51 23.79
N ALA A 749 -2.59 8.10 23.93
CA ALA A 749 -2.85 9.46 23.43
C ALA A 749 -2.15 10.56 24.26
N GLU A 750 -1.93 10.31 25.55
CA GLU A 750 -1.45 11.32 26.51
C GLU A 750 0.06 11.27 26.77
N ASN A 751 0.80 10.27 26.25
CA ASN A 751 2.21 10.05 26.61
C ASN A 751 3.11 9.67 25.41
N ASP A 752 4.10 10.51 25.08
CA ASP A 752 5.01 10.39 23.92
C ASP A 752 5.97 9.16 23.92
N GLY A 753 5.84 8.25 24.89
CA GLY A 753 6.64 7.03 25.03
C GLY A 753 5.83 5.74 25.05
N ILE A 754 4.49 5.83 24.94
CA ILE A 754 3.57 4.70 25.01
C ILE A 754 2.85 4.58 23.67
N PHE A 755 2.91 3.40 23.06
CA PHE A 755 2.40 3.15 21.71
C PHE A 755 1.37 2.04 21.71
N MET A 756 0.29 2.20 20.96
CA MET A 756 -0.61 1.08 20.70
C MET A 756 0.06 0.14 19.70
N GLY A 757 0.30 -1.11 20.10
CA GLY A 757 0.85 -2.14 19.22
C GLY A 757 -0.23 -3.03 18.61
N TYR A 758 -1.32 -3.29 19.34
CA TYR A 758 -2.43 -4.08 18.82
C TYR A 758 -3.74 -3.72 19.55
N ALA A 759 -4.78 -3.37 18.78
CA ALA A 759 -6.11 -3.03 19.30
C ALA A 759 -7.23 -3.92 18.75
N GLY A 760 -6.89 -4.91 17.90
CA GLY A 760 -7.86 -5.77 17.22
C GLY A 760 -8.54 -6.80 18.11
N ALA A 761 -8.01 -7.05 19.31
CA ALA A 761 -8.47 -8.12 20.21
C ALA A 761 -9.93 -7.94 20.66
N LYS A 762 -10.45 -6.69 20.63
CA LYS A 762 -11.87 -6.40 20.90
C LYS A 762 -12.84 -7.03 19.88
N TYR A 763 -12.35 -7.44 18.71
CA TYR A 763 -13.15 -8.09 17.67
C TYR A 763 -12.96 -9.61 17.63
N PHE A 764 -12.18 -10.20 18.56
CA PHE A 764 -11.88 -11.64 18.53
C PHE A 764 -13.08 -12.51 18.81
N LEU A 765 -14.03 -12.04 19.63
CA LEU A 765 -15.30 -12.74 19.85
C LEU A 765 -16.06 -12.93 18.53
N ASP A 766 -16.32 -11.83 17.81
CA ASP A 766 -17.07 -11.85 16.54
C ASP A 766 -16.35 -12.64 15.45
N ARG A 767 -15.02 -12.75 15.55
CA ARG A 767 -14.16 -13.48 14.62
C ARG A 767 -13.93 -14.94 15.01
N GLY A 768 -14.48 -15.42 16.12
CA GLY A 768 -14.30 -16.79 16.60
C GLY A 768 -12.85 -17.11 17.04
N LEU A 769 -12.11 -16.09 17.47
CA LEU A 769 -10.70 -16.21 17.90
C LEU A 769 -10.54 -16.37 19.42
N MET A 770 -11.65 -16.50 20.15
CA MET A 770 -11.65 -16.84 21.57
C MET A 770 -11.52 -18.36 21.78
N MET A 771 -10.69 -18.76 22.74
CA MET A 771 -10.54 -20.17 23.15
C MET A 771 -11.43 -20.49 24.35
N ASP A 772 -11.42 -19.60 25.35
CA ASP A 772 -12.24 -19.69 26.55
C ASP A 772 -12.83 -18.31 26.87
N THR A 773 -13.35 -18.13 28.08
CA THR A 773 -13.93 -16.85 28.53
C THR A 773 -12.97 -15.66 28.41
N TYR A 774 -11.66 -15.87 28.58
CA TYR A 774 -10.66 -14.82 28.77
C TYR A 774 -9.55 -14.83 27.72
N HIS A 775 -9.27 -15.98 27.10
CA HIS A 775 -8.06 -16.20 26.32
C HIS A 775 -8.36 -16.46 24.86
N TYR A 776 -7.38 -16.12 24.03
CA TYR A 776 -7.45 -16.23 22.58
C TYR A 776 -6.86 -17.58 22.12
N ASN A 777 -7.38 -18.10 21.01
CA ASN A 777 -6.80 -19.27 20.35
C ASN A 777 -5.45 -18.92 19.71
N ILE A 778 -4.76 -19.91 19.13
CA ILE A 778 -3.43 -19.69 18.58
C ILE A 778 -3.43 -18.73 17.38
N GLN A 779 -4.48 -18.76 16.54
CA GLN A 779 -4.63 -17.85 15.41
C GLN A 779 -4.70 -16.38 15.86
N GLY A 780 -5.45 -16.09 16.93
CA GLY A 780 -5.51 -14.74 17.50
C GLY A 780 -4.18 -14.29 18.12
N ASN A 781 -3.44 -15.20 18.75
CA ASN A 781 -2.10 -14.89 19.28
C ASN A 781 -1.09 -14.65 18.15
N ASP A 782 -1.09 -15.47 17.11
CA ASP A 782 -0.19 -15.28 15.96
C ASP A 782 -0.48 -13.96 15.23
N GLU A 783 -1.75 -13.55 15.12
CA GLU A 783 -2.14 -12.24 14.58
C GLU A 783 -1.57 -11.09 15.43
N ILE A 784 -1.73 -11.17 16.76
CA ILE A 784 -1.13 -10.18 17.68
C ILE A 784 0.37 -10.10 17.45
N GLY A 785 1.06 -11.23 17.43
CA GLY A 785 2.52 -11.29 17.28
C GLY A 785 2.99 -10.68 15.96
N HIS A 786 2.30 -10.99 14.86
CA HIS A 786 2.66 -10.50 13.53
C HIS A 786 2.56 -8.98 13.45
N ILE A 787 1.43 -8.41 13.88
CA ILE A 787 1.18 -6.96 13.82
C ILE A 787 2.06 -6.19 14.81
N LEU A 788 2.38 -6.77 15.97
CA LEU A 788 3.29 -6.14 16.93
C LEU A 788 4.66 -5.81 16.32
N SER A 789 5.12 -6.55 15.30
CA SER A 789 6.40 -6.27 14.63
C SER A 789 6.49 -4.85 14.04
N GLU A 790 5.37 -4.31 13.55
CA GLU A 790 5.27 -2.97 12.95
C GLU A 790 5.52 -1.86 13.96
N THR A 791 5.35 -2.12 15.25
CA THR A 791 5.57 -1.15 16.32
C THR A 791 6.82 -1.46 17.13
N VAL A 792 7.04 -2.72 17.49
CA VAL A 792 8.17 -3.20 18.31
C VAL A 792 9.50 -2.83 17.66
N LEU A 793 9.64 -3.06 16.36
CA LEU A 793 10.90 -2.79 15.66
C LEU A 793 11.23 -1.29 15.59
N PRO A 794 10.40 -0.41 14.98
CA PRO A 794 10.77 0.99 14.83
C PRO A 794 10.84 1.74 16.17
N ARG A 795 10.06 1.34 17.18
CA ARG A 795 10.10 2.00 18.49
C ARG A 795 11.27 1.54 19.35
N GLY A 796 11.66 0.27 19.26
CA GLY A 796 12.74 -0.30 20.06
C GLY A 796 14.15 0.00 19.58
N MET A 797 14.34 0.34 18.31
CA MET A 797 15.67 0.58 17.74
C MET A 797 16.39 1.80 18.34
N GLY A 798 17.72 1.73 18.41
CA GLY A 798 18.59 2.84 18.81
C GLY A 798 18.71 3.03 20.33
N LEU A 799 18.23 2.08 21.12
CA LEU A 799 18.35 2.07 22.57
C LEU A 799 19.06 0.79 23.01
N ARG A 800 20.00 0.92 23.95
CA ARG A 800 20.77 -0.21 24.48
C ARG A 800 20.92 -0.05 26.00
N PRO A 801 20.59 -1.08 26.80
CA PRO A 801 20.87 -1.05 28.24
C PRO A 801 22.37 -0.83 28.49
N PRO A 802 22.78 0.13 29.34
CA PRO A 802 24.19 0.47 29.54
C PRO A 802 25.07 -0.68 30.04
N ILE A 803 24.47 -1.65 30.76
CA ILE A 803 25.18 -2.87 31.21
C ILE A 803 25.70 -3.72 30.04
N LEU A 804 25.20 -3.49 28.82
CA LEU A 804 25.64 -4.19 27.62
C LEU A 804 26.74 -3.45 26.85
N ASP A 805 27.24 -2.31 27.35
CA ASP A 805 28.32 -1.54 26.69
C ASP A 805 29.74 -2.00 27.08
N GLU A 806 29.85 -2.98 27.99
CA GLU A 806 31.08 -3.72 28.31
C GLU A 806 31.38 -4.83 27.29
#